data_AF-A0AA38TVX1-F1
#
_entry.id   AF-A0AA38TVX1-F1
#
_cell.length_a   1.000
_cell.length_b   1.000
_cell.length_c   1.000
_cell.angle_alpha   90.00
_cell.angle_beta   90.00
_cell.angle_gamma   90.00
#
_symmetry.space_group_name_H-M   'P 1'
#
loop_
_entity.id
_entity.type
_entity.pdbx_description
1 polymer ?
#
loop_
_entity_poly.entity_id
_entity_poly.type
_entity_poly.pdbx_seq_one_letter_code
_entity_poly.pdbx_strand_id
1 'polypeptide(L)'
;MASSCFSKSKAIFNKSKYFFINHTSSITSNFQFHRRLLHSISSSPPLPLSNYSTPSSINLSIASFSGCFGRRLHTATSVSSNVDQLCTEASLQQDLDFPGGRVKFTPKAVFTSSSTEERTPCYRVLNDNGQPIIDGDSVKISKELAVKMYANMATLQVMDTIFYEAQRQGRISFYLTTIGEEAINIASAAALNNNDFVFPQVTLLYQAHEFFFQNFKYREPGVLLWRGFTLQDFADQCFGNKNDNGKGRQMPIHYGSRKHNYFTVASTVGTQIPHAVGAAYSLKMEKQDACTVTYFGDGGSSTGDFHAALNFAAVMEVPVIFFCRNNGWAISTPINDQLRSDGIVVRGKAYGVPSIRVDGNDALAIYSAVHKARKMAIEEQTPVLIEALTYRAGHHSTSDDSTKYRPADEIERWRGDQNPLKRFRKWIETKGWWSDEVESEHRSNIRKQLSQAIQAAERVEKPPLSDIFSDVYDVPSKNLTEQEAFLRRTIQKHAKDYPSDVPLRLHSATSATDDVHQSPAEALSQQVLNFPVGKVNFTPKLAFTSGSNEERVPCYRVLNENGQPITDSDSLEISKELAVKMYMDMVTLEVMDTIFYEAQRQGRISFYATTTGEEAINIASAAALNNEDFVFPQYREPGVLLWRGFTLQEFAHQCFGNKYDNGKGRQMPIHYGSRKHNYFTVASTVATQIPHAVGAAYSLKMEKQDSCVITYFGDGGSSTADFHAAINFAAVLEVPVIFFCRNNGWAISTPINEQFRSDGVVVRGKAYGVPSIRVDGNDALAIYTAVSGARKMAIEEQTPVLIEALTYRTGHHSTSDDSTKYRSIDEIEQWRGDQNPVKRFRKWIESKGWWSDEAESQHHINIRKQLSQAIQAAERVEKPRIADMFNDVYDVLPKNLMEQEAFIRKTINKHTQDYPLDVPL
;
A
#
# COMPACT_ATOMS: atom_id res chain seq x y z
N MET A 1 -53.94 12.71 -20.76
CA MET A 1 -55.12 12.26 -19.98
C MET A 1 -54.55 11.48 -18.80
N ALA A 2 -54.66 11.99 -17.57
CA ALA A 2 -55.83 11.84 -16.67
C ALA A 2 -56.02 10.35 -16.29
N SER A 3 -55.69 9.86 -15.08
CA SER A 3 -56.00 10.29 -13.69
C SER A 3 -57.25 9.63 -13.11
N SER A 4 -57.06 8.67 -12.20
CA SER A 4 -58.11 8.17 -11.28
C SER A 4 -57.53 7.42 -10.07
N CYS A 5 -57.86 7.91 -8.85
CA CYS A 5 -58.07 7.20 -7.57
C CYS A 5 -57.23 5.93 -7.24
N PHE A 6 -56.46 5.79 -6.15
CA PHE A 6 -56.37 6.46 -4.82
C PHE A 6 -57.47 6.14 -3.77
N SER A 7 -57.01 5.70 -2.57
CA SER A 7 -57.77 5.28 -1.36
C SER A 7 -58.52 3.94 -1.48
N LYS A 8 -58.63 3.07 -0.46
CA LYS A 8 -58.22 3.04 0.97
C LYS A 8 -57.45 1.70 1.23
N SER A 9 -56.60 1.52 2.24
CA SER A 9 -56.83 1.70 3.70
C SER A 9 -55.53 1.95 4.50
N LYS A 10 -55.66 2.34 5.78
CA LYS A 10 -54.56 2.68 6.71
C LYS A 10 -54.33 1.58 7.77
N ALA A 11 -53.23 1.74 8.51
CA ALA A 11 -52.64 0.84 9.54
C ALA A 11 -51.95 -0.40 8.92
N ILE A 12 -50.81 -0.88 9.44
CA ILE A 12 -50.18 -0.64 10.75
C ILE A 12 -48.80 0.02 10.61
N PHE A 13 -48.40 0.85 11.58
CA PHE A 13 -47.07 1.50 11.61
C PHE A 13 -46.52 1.48 13.05
N ASN A 14 -45.70 0.48 13.41
CA ASN A 14 -44.62 0.55 14.42
C ASN A 14 -43.98 -0.83 14.72
N LYS A 15 -42.75 -0.79 15.26
CA LYS A 15 -41.94 -1.91 15.81
C LYS A 15 -41.45 -2.97 14.81
N SER A 16 -40.22 -2.77 14.33
CA SER A 16 -39.28 -3.85 13.97
C SER A 16 -37.89 -3.47 14.49
N LYS A 17 -37.59 -3.86 15.73
CA LYS A 17 -36.33 -3.59 16.43
C LYS A 17 -35.77 -4.94 16.93
N TYR A 18 -34.58 -5.30 16.46
CA TYR A 18 -33.85 -6.56 16.74
C TYR A 18 -34.57 -7.88 16.40
N PHE A 19 -33.98 -8.67 15.49
CA PHE A 19 -33.94 -10.13 15.61
C PHE A 19 -32.75 -10.68 14.81
N PHE A 20 -31.63 -10.93 15.50
CA PHE A 20 -30.71 -12.02 15.15
C PHE A 20 -31.23 -13.28 15.84
N ILE A 21 -31.32 -14.40 15.14
CA ILE A 21 -31.56 -15.73 15.74
C ILE A 21 -30.56 -16.72 15.14
N ASN A 22 -29.79 -17.35 16.02
CA ASN A 22 -28.96 -18.49 15.68
C ASN A 22 -29.84 -19.71 15.40
N HIS A 23 -29.65 -20.39 14.27
CA HIS A 23 -30.22 -21.72 14.07
C HIS A 23 -29.23 -22.80 14.52
N THR A 24 -29.41 -23.29 15.75
CA THR A 24 -28.82 -24.55 16.21
C THR A 24 -29.92 -25.62 16.33
N SER A 25 -29.71 -26.75 15.67
CA SER A 25 -30.50 -27.98 15.83
C SER A 25 -29.55 -29.17 15.76
N SER A 26 -28.96 -29.58 16.88
CA SER A 26 -29.55 -30.52 17.85
C SER A 26 -29.42 -31.99 17.41
N ILE A 27 -28.28 -32.59 17.75
CA ILE A 27 -28.19 -34.03 18.03
C ILE A 27 -27.76 -34.17 19.49
N THR A 28 -28.43 -35.04 20.24
CA THR A 28 -28.35 -35.14 21.70
C THR A 28 -27.58 -36.38 22.16
N SER A 29 -27.07 -36.33 23.40
CA SER A 29 -26.53 -37.46 24.20
C SER A 29 -25.21 -38.07 23.67
N ASN A 30 -24.18 -38.34 24.48
CA ASN A 30 -24.10 -38.47 25.94
C ASN A 30 -22.82 -37.82 26.51
N PHE A 31 -22.93 -37.18 27.68
CA PHE A 31 -21.80 -36.88 28.56
C PHE A 31 -21.83 -37.83 29.76
N GLN A 32 -20.75 -38.59 29.98
CA GLN A 32 -20.46 -39.18 31.29
C GLN A 32 -19.15 -38.61 31.83
N PHE A 33 -19.23 -37.96 32.98
CA PHE A 33 -18.07 -37.56 33.78
C PHE A 33 -17.41 -38.81 34.39
N HIS A 34 -16.08 -38.90 34.29
CA HIS A 34 -15.27 -39.56 35.32
C HIS A 34 -13.96 -38.78 35.55
N ARG A 35 -13.69 -38.44 36.82
CA ARG A 35 -12.44 -37.84 37.31
C ARG A 35 -11.76 -38.87 38.23
N ARG A 36 -10.47 -39.15 38.02
CA ARG A 36 -9.45 -39.79 38.92
C ARG A 36 -8.48 -40.61 38.05
N LEU A 37 -7.22 -40.87 38.43
CA LEU A 37 -6.25 -40.12 39.26
C LEU A 37 -4.83 -40.65 38.90
N LEU A 38 -3.76 -39.97 39.32
CA LEU A 38 -2.35 -40.35 39.08
C LEU A 38 -2.01 -41.77 39.58
N HIS A 39 -1.18 -42.53 38.82
CA HIS A 39 0.20 -42.84 39.26
C HIS A 39 1.13 -43.56 38.23
N SER A 40 2.38 -43.09 38.23
CA SER A 40 3.69 -43.68 37.81
C SER A 40 3.87 -45.14 37.36
N ILE A 41 4.78 -45.36 36.38
CA ILE A 41 5.88 -46.39 36.26
C ILE A 41 6.45 -46.35 34.81
N SER A 42 7.74 -46.51 34.48
CA SER A 42 9.03 -46.24 35.16
C SER A 42 10.18 -46.21 34.12
N SER A 43 11.27 -45.48 34.36
CA SER A 43 12.49 -45.40 33.52
C SER A 43 13.44 -46.60 33.67
N SER A 44 14.26 -46.92 32.64
CA SER A 44 15.55 -47.66 32.72
C SER A 44 16.28 -47.75 31.33
N PRO A 45 17.56 -48.22 31.24
CA PRO A 45 18.64 -47.43 30.59
C PRO A 45 19.36 -48.06 29.36
N PRO A 46 20.36 -47.36 28.75
CA PRO A 46 21.19 -47.86 27.62
C PRO A 46 22.57 -48.45 28.02
N LEU A 47 23.36 -48.89 27.00
CA LEU A 47 24.77 -49.41 26.96
C LEU A 47 24.93 -50.96 26.86
N PRO A 48 26.06 -51.51 26.35
CA PRO A 48 27.28 -50.90 25.78
C PRO A 48 27.78 -51.45 24.39
N LEU A 49 28.90 -50.87 23.93
CA LEU A 49 29.78 -51.11 22.76
C LEU A 49 30.23 -52.55 22.46
N SER A 50 30.62 -52.83 21.20
CA SER A 50 31.87 -53.55 20.85
C SER A 50 32.34 -53.31 19.39
N ASN A 51 33.60 -53.70 19.09
CA ASN A 51 34.42 -53.27 17.93
C ASN A 51 34.19 -54.09 16.62
N TYR A 52 34.76 -53.66 15.48
CA TYR A 52 36.01 -54.27 14.93
C TYR A 52 36.58 -53.62 13.63
N SER A 53 37.90 -53.38 13.65
CA SER A 53 38.93 -53.39 12.56
C SER A 53 38.68 -52.88 11.12
N THR A 54 39.62 -52.07 10.64
CA THR A 54 39.98 -51.87 9.21
C THR A 54 40.72 -53.08 8.61
N PRO A 55 40.95 -53.13 7.29
CA PRO A 55 42.35 -52.93 6.85
C PRO A 55 42.55 -52.15 5.52
N SER A 56 43.83 -51.88 5.27
CA SER A 56 44.49 -51.05 4.24
C SER A 56 44.27 -51.40 2.76
N SER A 57 44.06 -50.34 1.97
CA SER A 57 44.69 -50.00 0.66
C SER A 57 45.62 -51.00 -0.05
N ILE A 58 45.44 -51.13 -1.38
CA ILE A 58 46.52 -51.42 -2.35
C ILE A 58 46.42 -50.42 -3.51
N ASN A 59 47.56 -49.86 -3.92
CA ASN A 59 47.72 -49.03 -5.12
C ASN A 59 48.22 -49.89 -6.29
N LEU A 60 47.74 -49.62 -7.51
CA LEU A 60 48.42 -49.98 -8.76
C LEU A 60 48.08 -48.95 -9.85
N SER A 61 49.04 -48.64 -10.71
CA SER A 61 49.00 -47.55 -11.68
C SER A 61 49.53 -48.01 -13.05
N ILE A 62 49.60 -47.08 -14.03
CA ILE A 62 50.16 -47.27 -15.40
C ILE A 62 49.16 -48.01 -16.34
N ALA A 63 48.98 -47.66 -17.63
CA ALA A 63 49.71 -46.73 -18.52
C ALA A 63 48.79 -45.75 -19.26
N SER A 64 49.40 -44.70 -19.83
CA SER A 64 48.82 -43.81 -20.84
C SER A 64 49.04 -44.33 -22.26
N PHE A 65 48.28 -43.80 -23.22
CA PHE A 65 48.70 -43.70 -24.62
C PHE A 65 48.30 -42.34 -25.21
N SER A 66 49.01 -41.90 -26.25
CA SER A 66 49.06 -40.50 -26.69
C SER A 66 48.60 -40.30 -28.14
N GLY A 67 48.18 -39.06 -28.47
CA GLY A 67 47.78 -38.66 -29.81
C GLY A 67 47.96 -37.14 -30.01
N CYS A 68 49.12 -36.73 -30.51
CA CYS A 68 49.45 -35.31 -30.69
C CYS A 68 49.11 -34.80 -32.09
N PHE A 69 48.47 -33.64 -32.17
CA PHE A 69 48.73 -32.64 -33.21
C PHE A 69 48.56 -31.24 -32.60
N GLY A 70 49.49 -30.32 -32.84
CA GLY A 70 49.45 -28.98 -32.26
C GLY A 70 50.23 -27.96 -33.08
N ARG A 71 50.04 -26.66 -32.78
CA ARG A 71 50.85 -25.57 -33.36
C ARG A 71 50.98 -24.36 -32.43
N ARG A 72 52.25 -24.01 -32.15
CA ARG A 72 52.80 -22.70 -31.76
C ARG A 72 52.33 -22.09 -30.43
N LEU A 73 53.29 -22.03 -29.50
CA LEU A 73 53.24 -21.17 -28.31
C LEU A 73 53.44 -19.69 -28.68
N HIS A 74 52.96 -18.81 -27.81
CA HIS A 74 53.81 -17.73 -27.29
C HIS A 74 53.99 -17.91 -25.78
N THR A 75 55.07 -17.37 -25.23
CA THR A 75 55.58 -17.69 -23.89
C THR A 75 54.88 -16.95 -22.76
N ALA A 76 54.46 -17.69 -21.74
CA ALA A 76 54.20 -17.17 -20.39
C ALA A 76 55.16 -17.85 -19.39
N THR A 77 55.63 -17.11 -18.39
CA THR A 77 56.63 -17.59 -17.41
C THR A 77 56.01 -18.47 -16.33
N SER A 78 56.82 -19.40 -15.80
CA SER A 78 56.43 -20.32 -14.73
C SER A 78 56.17 -19.61 -13.39
N VAL A 79 55.02 -19.86 -12.80
CA VAL A 79 54.79 -19.75 -11.35
C VAL A 79 54.28 -21.09 -10.86
N SER A 80 54.91 -21.66 -9.83
CA SER A 80 54.58 -22.97 -9.29
C SER A 80 53.60 -22.88 -8.13
N SER A 81 52.71 -23.88 -8.03
CA SER A 81 52.12 -24.39 -6.79
C SER A 81 51.57 -23.37 -5.78
N ASN A 82 50.27 -23.08 -5.89
CA ASN A 82 49.37 -22.87 -4.74
C ASN A 82 47.91 -22.99 -5.21
N VAL A 83 47.40 -24.23 -5.29
CA VAL A 83 46.03 -24.53 -5.76
C VAL A 83 45.05 -24.67 -4.59
N ASP A 84 45.51 -25.19 -3.46
CA ASP A 84 44.65 -25.57 -2.31
C ASP A 84 44.32 -24.42 -1.34
N GLN A 85 44.67 -23.17 -1.66
CA GLN A 85 44.37 -21.98 -0.82
C GLN A 85 43.55 -20.88 -1.53
N LEU A 86 43.19 -21.05 -2.81
CA LEU A 86 42.40 -20.04 -3.55
C LEU A 86 40.88 -20.36 -3.62
N CYS A 87 40.46 -21.57 -3.23
CA CYS A 87 39.05 -21.99 -3.33
C CYS A 87 38.17 -21.60 -2.13
N THR A 88 38.75 -21.11 -1.03
CA THR A 88 38.05 -20.87 0.25
C THR A 88 37.46 -19.47 0.42
N GLU A 89 37.91 -18.47 -0.33
CA GLU A 89 37.35 -17.10 -0.27
C GLU A 89 36.47 -16.79 -1.49
N ALA A 90 36.89 -17.19 -2.69
CA ALA A 90 36.18 -16.92 -3.95
C ALA A 90 34.78 -17.59 -4.05
N SER A 91 34.47 -18.54 -3.16
CA SER A 91 33.19 -19.25 -3.10
C SER A 91 32.15 -18.60 -2.18
N LEU A 92 32.56 -17.64 -1.33
CA LEU A 92 31.70 -16.98 -0.34
C LEU A 92 31.10 -15.64 -0.81
N GLN A 93 31.66 -15.01 -1.86
CA GLN A 93 31.16 -13.77 -2.44
C GLN A 93 30.59 -14.01 -3.86
N GLN A 94 29.38 -14.57 -3.90
CA GLN A 94 28.52 -14.44 -5.06
C GLN A 94 27.47 -13.36 -4.78
N ASP A 95 27.34 -12.41 -5.68
CA ASP A 95 26.23 -11.46 -5.72
C ASP A 95 25.26 -11.87 -6.84
N LEU A 96 23.97 -11.66 -6.64
CA LEU A 96 22.96 -11.79 -7.69
C LEU A 96 22.88 -10.49 -8.49
N ASP A 97 23.27 -10.53 -9.77
CA ASP A 97 23.07 -9.41 -10.70
C ASP A 97 21.63 -9.47 -11.23
N PHE A 98 20.72 -8.85 -10.48
CA PHE A 98 19.27 -8.86 -10.74
C PHE A 98 18.86 -7.67 -11.63
N PRO A 99 17.79 -7.76 -12.46
CA PRO A 99 17.31 -6.62 -13.26
C PRO A 99 16.96 -5.36 -12.47
N GLY A 100 16.70 -5.51 -11.16
CA GLY A 100 16.46 -4.40 -10.24
C GLY A 100 17.70 -3.79 -9.60
N GLY A 101 18.90 -4.31 -9.90
CA GLY A 101 20.19 -3.97 -9.27
C GLY A 101 20.77 -5.12 -8.44
N ARG A 102 22.11 -5.12 -8.28
CA ARG A 102 22.87 -6.20 -7.64
C ARG A 102 22.56 -6.40 -6.15
N VAL A 103 22.37 -7.65 -5.73
CA VAL A 103 22.06 -8.03 -4.34
C VAL A 103 23.07 -9.04 -3.79
N LYS A 104 23.64 -8.78 -2.61
CA LYS A 104 24.52 -9.72 -1.89
C LYS A 104 23.72 -10.92 -1.36
N PHE A 105 24.22 -12.14 -1.54
CA PHE A 105 23.63 -13.30 -0.86
C PHE A 105 24.04 -13.39 0.62
N THR A 106 23.23 -14.05 1.44
CA THR A 106 23.54 -14.38 2.85
C THR A 106 23.10 -15.80 3.22
N PRO A 107 23.90 -16.56 3.98
CA PRO A 107 23.48 -17.84 4.56
C PRO A 107 22.55 -17.68 5.78
N LYS A 108 22.30 -16.45 6.24
CA LYS A 108 21.52 -16.18 7.46
C LYS A 108 20.08 -15.74 7.20
N ALA A 109 19.13 -16.40 7.85
CA ALA A 109 17.68 -16.24 7.67
C ALA A 109 17.12 -15.05 8.47
N VAL A 110 17.65 -13.85 8.22
CA VAL A 110 17.34 -12.65 9.02
C VAL A 110 16.11 -11.92 8.48
N PHE A 111 15.00 -11.99 9.22
CA PHE A 111 13.87 -11.07 9.04
C PHE A 111 14.25 -9.67 9.55
N THR A 112 14.00 -8.63 8.75
CA THR A 112 14.18 -7.25 9.18
C THR A 112 13.15 -6.90 10.26
N SER A 113 13.61 -6.45 11.42
CA SER A 113 12.71 -6.06 12.53
C SER A 113 11.64 -5.05 12.11
N SER A 114 10.42 -5.26 12.60
CA SER A 114 9.27 -4.35 12.50
C SER A 114 9.55 -2.96 13.08
N SER A 115 10.38 -2.90 14.14
CA SER A 115 10.87 -1.66 14.74
C SER A 115 12.37 -1.69 15.00
N THR A 116 13.08 -0.62 14.65
CA THR A 116 14.36 -0.29 15.28
C THR A 116 14.09 0.46 16.58
N GLU A 117 14.82 0.16 17.65
CA GLU A 117 14.72 0.90 18.92
C GLU A 117 15.04 2.39 18.72
N GLU A 118 15.99 2.67 17.83
CA GLU A 118 16.24 4.01 17.31
C GLU A 118 15.23 4.36 16.21
N ARG A 119 14.44 5.40 16.46
CA ARG A 119 13.52 6.03 15.50
C ARG A 119 14.25 7.12 14.70
N THR A 120 13.79 7.36 13.47
CA THR A 120 14.29 8.41 12.57
C THR A 120 14.28 9.76 13.30
N PRO A 121 15.44 10.44 13.46
CA PRO A 121 15.52 11.70 14.18
C PRO A 121 14.63 12.81 13.58
N CYS A 122 14.18 13.71 14.46
CA CYS A 122 13.35 14.85 14.09
C CYS A 122 14.21 16.11 13.95
N TYR A 123 14.26 16.72 12.76
CA TYR A 123 15.03 17.94 12.53
C TYR A 123 14.39 19.15 13.26
N ARG A 124 15.17 19.83 14.09
CA ARG A 124 14.76 20.98 14.91
C ARG A 124 15.88 22.00 15.02
N VAL A 125 15.56 23.28 14.88
CA VAL A 125 16.47 24.43 14.93
C VAL A 125 16.31 25.19 16.24
N LEU A 126 15.08 25.32 16.75
CA LEU A 126 14.71 26.02 17.98
C LEU A 126 14.24 25.03 19.06
N ASN A 127 14.75 25.16 20.29
CA ASN A 127 14.18 24.45 21.45
C ASN A 127 12.82 25.05 21.87
N ASP A 128 12.12 24.45 22.85
CA ASP A 128 10.78 24.93 23.26
C ASP A 128 10.83 26.31 23.97
N ASN A 129 12.03 26.82 24.29
CA ASN A 129 12.27 28.19 24.76
C ASN A 129 12.53 29.17 23.59
N GLY A 130 12.40 28.74 22.33
CA GLY A 130 12.69 29.56 21.15
C GLY A 130 14.18 29.91 20.98
N GLN A 131 15.08 29.21 21.66
CA GLN A 131 16.52 29.43 21.52
C GLN A 131 17.10 28.49 20.45
N PRO A 132 18.01 28.98 19.57
CA PRO A 132 18.72 28.13 18.63
C PRO A 132 19.51 27.02 19.33
N ILE A 133 19.49 25.82 18.76
CA ILE A 133 20.27 24.69 19.27
C ILE A 133 21.74 24.85 18.88
N ILE A 134 22.64 24.63 19.84
CA ILE A 134 24.10 24.73 19.67
C ILE A 134 24.57 23.64 18.68
N ASP A 135 25.56 23.97 17.85
CA ASP A 135 26.10 23.13 16.77
C ASP A 135 25.06 22.69 15.70
N GLY A 136 23.97 23.44 15.58
CA GLY A 136 22.95 23.30 14.53
C GLY A 136 23.19 24.14 13.28
N ASP A 137 22.45 23.83 12.22
CA ASP A 137 22.50 24.58 10.95
C ASP A 137 22.08 26.05 11.14
N SER A 138 22.92 26.97 10.64
CA SER A 138 22.65 28.41 10.74
C SER A 138 21.57 28.83 9.73
N VAL A 139 20.29 28.73 10.12
CA VAL A 139 19.17 29.20 9.30
C VAL A 139 19.25 30.72 9.12
N LYS A 140 19.58 31.16 7.90
CA LYS A 140 19.65 32.58 7.52
C LYS A 140 18.28 33.02 7.00
N ILE A 141 17.60 33.84 7.80
CA ILE A 141 16.30 34.44 7.48
C ILE A 141 16.36 35.94 7.79
N SER A 142 15.70 36.79 7.00
CA SER A 142 15.68 38.24 7.25
C SER A 142 14.68 38.59 8.38
N LYS A 143 14.84 39.77 8.99
CA LYS A 143 13.91 40.28 10.01
C LYS A 143 12.49 40.38 9.43
N GLU A 144 12.37 40.92 8.23
CA GLU A 144 11.11 41.19 7.54
C GLU A 144 10.37 39.87 7.24
N LEU A 145 11.11 38.85 6.78
CA LEU A 145 10.55 37.54 6.48
C LEU A 145 10.11 36.80 7.75
N ALA A 146 10.93 36.83 8.81
CA ALA A 146 10.59 36.24 10.10
C ALA A 146 9.39 36.92 10.78
N VAL A 147 9.36 38.26 10.79
CA VAL A 147 8.24 39.06 11.32
C VAL A 147 6.98 38.82 10.51
N LYS A 148 7.05 38.78 9.17
CA LYS A 148 5.89 38.41 8.32
C LYS A 148 5.39 37.01 8.67
N MET A 149 6.27 36.02 8.83
CA MET A 149 5.88 34.65 9.19
C MET A 149 5.12 34.64 10.53
N TYR A 150 5.68 35.24 11.57
CA TYR A 150 5.04 35.28 12.88
C TYR A 150 3.68 36.01 12.84
N ALA A 151 3.63 37.20 12.23
CA ALA A 151 2.39 37.98 12.12
C ALA A 151 1.28 37.22 11.36
N ASN A 152 1.63 36.40 10.36
CA ASN A 152 0.67 35.56 9.65
C ASN A 152 0.22 34.36 10.49
N MET A 153 1.10 33.75 11.30
CA MET A 153 0.71 32.70 12.25
C MET A 153 -0.24 33.24 13.33
N ALA A 154 0.03 34.44 13.87
CA ALA A 154 -0.86 35.12 14.82
C ALA A 154 -2.21 35.49 14.18
N THR A 155 -2.20 35.93 12.91
CA THR A 155 -3.41 36.24 12.14
C THR A 155 -4.29 34.99 11.97
N LEU A 156 -3.69 33.88 11.56
CA LEU A 156 -4.35 32.58 11.40
C LEU A 156 -5.03 32.10 12.69
N GLN A 157 -4.35 32.25 13.84
CA GLN A 157 -4.90 31.88 15.14
C GLN A 157 -6.10 32.76 15.59
N VAL A 158 -6.09 34.05 15.24
CA VAL A 158 -7.24 34.95 15.49
C VAL A 158 -8.41 34.64 14.54
N MET A 159 -8.10 34.37 13.27
CA MET A 159 -9.07 33.92 12.26
C MET A 159 -9.80 32.65 12.69
N ASP A 160 -9.06 31.65 13.16
CA ASP A 160 -9.61 30.39 13.63
C ASP A 160 -10.54 30.53 14.83
N THR A 161 -10.21 31.40 15.78
CA THR A 161 -11.08 31.69 16.94
C THR A 161 -12.41 32.29 16.47
N ILE A 162 -12.36 33.35 15.66
CA ILE A 162 -13.56 34.10 15.25
C ILE A 162 -14.49 33.28 14.35
N PHE A 163 -13.96 32.54 13.37
CA PHE A 163 -14.82 31.70 12.51
C PHE A 163 -15.35 30.47 13.24
N TYR A 164 -14.60 29.87 14.18
CA TYR A 164 -15.13 28.80 15.03
C TYR A 164 -16.32 29.30 15.88
N GLU A 165 -16.19 30.49 16.50
CA GLU A 165 -17.30 31.12 17.22
C GLU A 165 -18.48 31.47 16.31
N ALA A 166 -18.24 31.99 15.10
CA ALA A 166 -19.30 32.25 14.12
C ALA A 166 -20.06 30.98 13.73
N GLN A 167 -19.37 29.83 13.63
CA GLN A 167 -20.02 28.53 13.41
C GLN A 167 -20.84 28.10 14.64
N ARG A 168 -20.30 28.25 15.86
CA ARG A 168 -21.05 27.96 17.11
C ARG A 168 -22.28 28.85 17.29
N GLN A 169 -22.28 30.05 16.71
CA GLN A 169 -23.42 30.97 16.62
C GLN A 169 -24.39 30.62 15.47
N GLY A 170 -24.10 29.61 14.65
CA GLY A 170 -24.92 29.19 13.51
C GLY A 170 -24.84 30.09 12.26
N ARG A 171 -23.87 31.02 12.22
CA ARG A 171 -23.73 32.03 11.14
C ARG A 171 -23.09 31.45 9.88
N ILE A 172 -22.17 30.50 10.06
CA ILE A 172 -21.64 29.62 9.00
C ILE A 172 -21.93 28.17 9.37
N SER A 173 -22.01 27.27 8.38
CA SER A 173 -22.42 25.88 8.61
C SER A 173 -21.33 24.99 9.20
N PHE A 174 -20.05 25.26 8.93
CA PHE A 174 -18.92 24.39 9.28
C PHE A 174 -17.61 25.18 9.44
N TYR A 175 -16.65 24.69 10.22
CA TYR A 175 -15.28 25.23 10.26
C TYR A 175 -14.24 24.22 10.80
N LEU A 176 -12.98 24.28 10.34
CA LEU A 176 -11.81 23.68 11.04
C LEU A 176 -10.83 24.76 11.49
N THR A 177 -10.33 24.64 12.71
CA THR A 177 -9.21 25.44 13.21
C THR A 177 -7.86 24.75 12.98
N THR A 178 -6.81 25.51 12.69
CA THR A 178 -5.43 25.06 12.51
C THR A 178 -4.57 25.04 13.79
N ILE A 179 -5.14 25.33 14.97
CA ILE A 179 -4.42 25.45 16.26
C ILE A 179 -3.48 24.26 16.53
N GLY A 180 -2.19 24.56 16.67
CA GLY A 180 -1.08 23.60 16.80
C GLY A 180 -0.27 23.41 15.51
N GLU A 181 -0.88 23.71 14.35
CA GLU A 181 -0.36 23.46 13.00
C GLU A 181 -0.04 24.77 12.24
N GLU A 182 0.00 25.92 12.96
CA GLU A 182 0.20 27.26 12.36
C GLU A 182 1.59 27.43 11.71
N ALA A 183 2.64 26.86 12.32
CA ALA A 183 3.99 26.94 11.77
C ALA A 183 4.11 26.19 10.44
N ILE A 184 3.52 24.99 10.34
CA ILE A 184 3.49 24.21 9.09
C ILE A 184 2.90 25.05 7.97
N ASN A 185 1.73 25.65 8.22
CA ASN A 185 1.01 26.49 7.27
C ASN A 185 1.90 27.61 6.71
N ILE A 186 2.47 28.43 7.59
CA ILE A 186 3.13 29.67 7.18
C ILE A 186 4.58 29.44 6.74
N ALA A 187 5.34 28.60 7.44
CA ALA A 187 6.76 28.39 7.15
C ALA A 187 6.99 27.59 5.86
N SER A 188 6.12 26.62 5.54
CA SER A 188 6.20 25.91 4.26
C SER A 188 5.85 26.84 3.09
N ALA A 189 4.80 27.65 3.23
CA ALA A 189 4.42 28.66 2.25
C ALA A 189 5.50 29.75 2.05
N ALA A 190 6.25 30.09 3.10
CA ALA A 190 7.36 31.04 3.05
C ALA A 190 8.59 30.51 2.29
N ALA A 191 8.77 29.19 2.23
CA ALA A 191 9.87 28.54 1.52
C ALA A 191 9.58 28.21 0.04
N LEU A 192 8.35 28.46 -0.41
CA LEU A 192 7.87 28.22 -1.78
C LEU A 192 7.74 29.53 -2.57
N ASN A 193 7.91 29.45 -3.87
CA ASN A 193 7.67 30.56 -4.79
C ASN A 193 6.15 30.69 -5.10
N ASN A 194 5.74 31.84 -5.66
CA ASN A 194 4.34 32.08 -6.02
C ASN A 194 3.87 31.28 -7.24
N ASN A 195 4.78 30.75 -8.06
CA ASN A 195 4.47 29.92 -9.23
C ASN A 195 4.35 28.42 -8.90
N ASP A 196 4.84 27.95 -7.74
CA ASP A 196 4.68 26.55 -7.33
C ASP A 196 3.20 26.23 -7.07
N PHE A 197 2.73 25.07 -7.51
CA PHE A 197 1.31 24.69 -7.38
C PHE A 197 1.05 24.01 -6.03
N VAL A 198 0.09 24.55 -5.28
CA VAL A 198 -0.33 24.00 -3.97
C VAL A 198 -1.58 23.15 -4.13
N PHE A 199 -1.47 21.88 -3.71
CA PHE A 199 -2.57 20.95 -3.52
C PHE A 199 -2.82 20.79 -2.01
N PRO A 200 -3.77 21.55 -1.42
CA PRO A 200 -4.09 21.46 0.00
C PRO A 200 -4.77 20.14 0.35
N GLN A 201 -4.90 19.77 1.63
CA GLN A 201 -5.51 18.48 1.96
C GLN A 201 -7.02 18.48 1.64
N VAL A 202 -7.43 17.45 0.90
CA VAL A 202 -8.79 17.12 0.44
C VAL A 202 -9.29 15.93 1.27
N THR A 203 -10.48 16.00 1.91
CA THR A 203 -10.94 14.86 2.76
C THR A 203 -12.46 14.71 3.01
N LEU A 204 -13.03 13.56 2.59
CA LEU A 204 -14.26 12.86 3.04
C LEU A 204 -14.21 11.44 2.42
N LEU A 205 -14.84 10.42 3.02
CA LEU A 205 -15.12 9.12 2.36
C LEU A 205 -16.53 8.61 2.69
N TYR A 206 -17.21 8.01 1.70
CA TYR A 206 -18.63 7.63 1.80
C TYR A 206 -18.83 6.33 2.57
N GLN A 207 -19.92 6.22 3.34
CA GLN A 207 -20.19 5.06 4.18
C GLN A 207 -20.95 3.97 3.43
N ALA A 208 -20.46 2.73 3.51
CA ALA A 208 -21.21 1.52 3.18
C ALA A 208 -21.16 0.56 4.37
N HIS A 209 -22.31 0.35 5.02
CA HIS A 209 -22.50 -0.45 6.25
C HIS A 209 -21.76 0.06 7.51
N GLU A 210 -22.01 -0.62 8.63
CA GLU A 210 -21.49 -0.28 9.96
C GLU A 210 -20.05 -0.78 10.13
N PHE A 211 -19.26 -0.13 11.01
CA PHE A 211 -17.85 -0.43 11.31
C PHE A 211 -16.78 -0.09 10.23
N PHE A 212 -16.75 1.13 9.68
CA PHE A 212 -15.50 1.68 9.10
C PHE A 212 -15.26 3.16 9.42
N PHE A 213 -13.97 3.55 9.47
CA PHE A 213 -13.50 4.83 9.98
C PHE A 213 -13.78 6.00 9.03
N GLN A 214 -14.37 7.07 9.56
CA GLN A 214 -14.39 8.37 8.89
C GLN A 214 -13.00 9.02 9.01
N ASN A 215 -12.59 9.75 7.97
CA ASN A 215 -11.40 10.60 7.97
C ASN A 215 -11.76 11.97 7.37
N PHE A 216 -11.19 13.04 7.93
CA PHE A 216 -11.47 14.44 7.57
C PHE A 216 -10.28 15.37 7.98
N LYS A 217 -9.43 15.89 7.09
CA LYS A 217 -8.57 17.05 7.43
C LYS A 217 -8.36 17.97 6.21
N TYR A 218 -8.65 19.25 6.36
CA TYR A 218 -8.42 20.33 5.38
C TYR A 218 -7.93 21.54 6.19
N ARG A 219 -6.63 21.82 6.18
CA ARG A 219 -5.96 22.62 7.23
C ARG A 219 -4.81 23.49 6.71
N GLU A 220 -4.89 23.89 5.45
CA GLU A 220 -3.88 24.70 4.74
C GLU A 220 -4.29 26.17 4.45
N PRO A 221 -5.21 26.85 5.19
CA PRO A 221 -5.61 28.22 4.85
C PRO A 221 -4.49 29.24 5.08
N GLY A 222 -3.51 28.97 5.95
CA GLY A 222 -2.36 29.86 6.14
C GLY A 222 -1.46 29.93 4.90
N VAL A 223 -1.46 28.90 4.05
CA VAL A 223 -0.74 28.93 2.76
C VAL A 223 -1.39 29.93 1.79
N LEU A 224 -2.73 30.01 1.79
CA LEU A 224 -3.47 31.05 1.05
C LEU A 224 -3.24 32.45 1.63
N LEU A 225 -3.31 32.59 2.95
CA LEU A 225 -3.06 33.85 3.66
C LEU A 225 -1.67 34.39 3.32
N TRP A 226 -0.65 33.53 3.36
CA TRP A 226 0.74 33.87 3.02
C TRP A 226 0.91 34.42 1.59
N ARG A 227 0.17 33.81 0.64
CA ARG A 227 0.12 34.18 -0.79
C ARG A 227 -0.83 35.37 -1.08
N GLY A 228 -1.44 35.96 -0.05
CA GLY A 228 -2.26 37.17 -0.17
C GLY A 228 -3.71 36.93 -0.56
N PHE A 229 -4.30 35.82 -0.12
CA PHE A 229 -5.75 35.66 0.01
C PHE A 229 -6.21 36.46 1.23
N THR A 230 -7.23 37.31 1.06
CA THR A 230 -7.61 38.31 2.08
C THR A 230 -8.58 37.74 3.11
N LEU A 231 -8.69 38.43 4.25
CA LEU A 231 -9.67 38.13 5.29
C LEU A 231 -11.12 38.25 4.77
N GLN A 232 -11.35 39.06 3.72
CA GLN A 232 -12.63 39.12 3.01
C GLN A 232 -12.85 37.89 2.14
N ASP A 233 -11.85 37.43 1.37
CA ASP A 233 -11.96 36.22 0.54
C ASP A 233 -12.25 34.98 1.40
N PHE A 234 -11.62 34.87 2.58
CA PHE A 234 -11.91 33.83 3.58
C PHE A 234 -13.34 33.89 4.11
N ALA A 235 -13.84 35.09 4.42
CA ALA A 235 -15.21 35.29 4.89
C ALA A 235 -16.24 34.99 3.80
N ASP A 236 -16.04 35.48 2.58
CA ASP A 236 -16.98 35.35 1.48
C ASP A 236 -17.18 33.87 1.09
N GLN A 237 -16.10 33.06 1.10
CA GLN A 237 -16.19 31.60 0.94
C GLN A 237 -16.90 30.93 2.14
N CYS A 238 -16.56 31.28 3.38
CA CYS A 238 -17.18 30.66 4.57
C CYS A 238 -18.68 30.96 4.69
N PHE A 239 -19.14 32.11 4.20
CA PHE A 239 -20.56 32.45 4.12
C PHE A 239 -21.24 31.97 2.82
N GLY A 240 -20.48 31.44 1.86
CA GLY A 240 -20.97 31.00 0.55
C GLY A 240 -21.76 32.10 -0.16
N ASN A 241 -21.25 33.34 -0.12
CA ASN A 241 -21.94 34.51 -0.67
C ASN A 241 -21.53 34.76 -2.14
N LYS A 242 -22.14 35.75 -2.81
CA LYS A 242 -21.92 35.98 -4.25
C LYS A 242 -20.49 36.47 -4.61
N ASN A 243 -19.66 36.86 -3.66
CA ASN A 243 -18.26 37.18 -3.92
C ASN A 243 -17.37 35.91 -3.92
N ASP A 244 -17.85 34.77 -3.40
CA ASP A 244 -17.10 33.52 -3.41
C ASP A 244 -16.79 33.07 -4.84
N ASN A 245 -15.49 32.89 -5.13
CA ASN A 245 -15.02 32.32 -6.40
C ASN A 245 -15.48 30.85 -6.60
N GLY A 246 -15.78 30.14 -5.51
CA GLY A 246 -16.44 28.83 -5.51
C GLY A 246 -17.96 28.87 -5.72
N LYS A 247 -18.55 30.07 -5.92
CA LYS A 247 -19.99 30.33 -6.13
C LYS A 247 -20.89 29.71 -5.04
N GLY A 248 -20.42 29.64 -3.80
CA GLY A 248 -21.15 29.10 -2.64
C GLY A 248 -21.51 27.61 -2.75
N ARG A 249 -20.89 26.86 -3.67
CA ARG A 249 -21.23 25.45 -3.94
C ARG A 249 -20.58 24.45 -2.98
N GLN A 250 -19.42 24.80 -2.45
CA GLN A 250 -18.63 23.96 -1.56
C GLN A 250 -18.95 24.27 -0.09
N MET A 251 -18.61 23.34 0.80
CA MET A 251 -18.66 23.56 2.24
C MET A 251 -17.73 24.74 2.64
N PRO A 252 -18.01 25.49 3.73
CA PRO A 252 -17.05 26.43 4.27
C PRO A 252 -15.68 25.80 4.47
N ILE A 253 -14.63 26.62 4.36
CA ILE A 253 -13.20 26.28 4.33
C ILE A 253 -12.72 25.43 3.14
N HIS A 254 -13.56 25.09 2.18
CA HIS A 254 -13.13 24.48 0.92
C HIS A 254 -12.55 25.54 -0.04
N TYR A 255 -11.49 26.21 0.39
CA TYR A 255 -10.89 27.33 -0.32
C TYR A 255 -10.19 26.91 -1.63
N GLY A 256 -10.12 27.82 -2.59
CA GLY A 256 -9.43 27.66 -3.86
C GLY A 256 -9.06 29.01 -4.48
N SER A 257 -7.91 29.11 -5.16
CA SER A 257 -7.51 30.35 -5.85
C SER A 257 -6.56 30.07 -7.01
N ARG A 258 -7.07 30.23 -8.24
CA ARG A 258 -6.25 30.23 -9.47
C ARG A 258 -5.20 31.34 -9.47
N LYS A 259 -5.52 32.52 -8.91
CA LYS A 259 -4.60 33.66 -8.78
C LYS A 259 -3.38 33.34 -7.91
N HIS A 260 -3.56 32.47 -6.91
CA HIS A 260 -2.53 32.12 -5.93
C HIS A 260 -1.96 30.71 -6.13
N ASN A 261 -2.19 30.11 -7.31
CA ASN A 261 -1.77 28.75 -7.65
C ASN A 261 -2.10 27.71 -6.57
N TYR A 262 -3.31 27.81 -6.01
CA TYR A 262 -3.81 26.98 -4.92
C TYR A 262 -5.07 26.25 -5.40
N PHE A 263 -4.97 24.94 -5.57
CA PHE A 263 -6.05 24.09 -6.06
C PHE A 263 -7.18 24.02 -5.04
N THR A 264 -8.41 23.88 -5.51
CA THR A 264 -9.61 23.96 -4.66
C THR A 264 -9.71 22.71 -3.78
N VAL A 265 -9.86 22.90 -2.47
CA VAL A 265 -10.15 21.83 -1.51
C VAL A 265 -11.48 21.15 -1.86
N ALA A 266 -11.54 19.82 -1.72
CA ALA A 266 -12.70 19.01 -2.08
C ALA A 266 -12.89 17.82 -1.11
N SER A 267 -13.73 16.86 -1.52
CA SER A 267 -14.09 15.65 -0.76
C SER A 267 -13.04 14.52 -0.79
N THR A 268 -13.07 13.58 -1.75
CA THR A 268 -12.45 12.25 -1.60
C THR A 268 -11.00 12.25 -1.08
N VAL A 269 -10.77 11.63 0.10
CA VAL A 269 -9.47 11.63 0.82
C VAL A 269 -8.32 11.23 -0.09
N GLY A 270 -7.23 12.01 -0.08
CA GLY A 270 -5.97 11.63 -0.72
C GLY A 270 -5.92 11.84 -2.24
N THR A 271 -7.05 12.07 -2.91
CA THR A 271 -7.10 12.26 -4.38
C THR A 271 -6.24 13.41 -4.89
N GLN A 272 -5.98 14.44 -4.07
CA GLN A 272 -5.07 15.54 -4.45
C GLN A 272 -3.61 15.09 -4.61
N ILE A 273 -3.23 13.98 -3.98
CA ILE A 273 -1.85 13.50 -3.94
C ILE A 273 -1.40 13.04 -5.35
N PRO A 274 -2.12 12.15 -6.07
CA PRO A 274 -1.80 11.83 -7.47
C PRO A 274 -2.09 12.99 -8.43
N HIS A 275 -3.06 13.88 -8.16
CA HIS A 275 -3.26 15.08 -8.98
C HIS A 275 -2.02 16.02 -8.95
N ALA A 276 -1.37 16.16 -7.79
CA ALA A 276 -0.13 16.92 -7.66
C ALA A 276 1.05 16.30 -8.41
N VAL A 277 1.10 14.96 -8.50
CA VAL A 277 2.09 14.21 -9.29
C VAL A 277 1.87 14.43 -10.78
N GLY A 278 0.62 14.36 -11.26
CA GLY A 278 0.27 14.67 -12.65
C GLY A 278 0.59 16.12 -13.04
N ALA A 279 0.29 17.07 -12.16
CA ALA A 279 0.65 18.48 -12.37
C ALA A 279 2.17 18.71 -12.34
N ALA A 280 2.91 18.06 -11.45
CA ALA A 280 4.38 18.09 -11.43
C ALA A 280 4.98 17.53 -12.72
N TYR A 281 4.37 16.47 -13.27
CA TYR A 281 4.79 15.91 -14.55
C TYR A 281 4.55 16.89 -15.72
N SER A 282 3.43 17.64 -15.73
CA SER A 282 3.23 18.73 -16.71
C SER A 282 4.30 19.81 -16.60
N LEU A 283 4.60 20.28 -15.37
CA LEU A 283 5.65 21.28 -15.13
C LEU A 283 7.04 20.78 -15.59
N LYS A 284 7.35 19.49 -15.39
CA LYS A 284 8.57 18.83 -15.91
C LYS A 284 8.60 18.78 -17.44
N MET A 285 7.50 18.38 -18.08
CA MET A 285 7.40 18.33 -19.56
C MET A 285 7.52 19.72 -20.19
N GLU A 286 6.91 20.73 -19.58
CA GLU A 286 6.96 22.14 -19.99
C GLU A 286 8.27 22.85 -19.59
N LYS A 287 9.11 22.21 -18.76
CA LYS A 287 10.38 22.74 -18.24
C LYS A 287 10.24 24.04 -17.43
N GLN A 288 9.19 24.13 -16.61
CA GLN A 288 9.00 25.28 -15.71
C GLN A 288 9.90 25.18 -14.46
N ASP A 289 10.45 26.31 -13.97
CA ASP A 289 11.06 26.45 -12.62
C ASP A 289 9.96 26.54 -11.55
N ALA A 290 9.19 25.46 -11.43
CA ALA A 290 8.11 25.31 -10.47
C ALA A 290 8.01 23.85 -10.03
N CYS A 291 7.72 23.63 -8.75
CA CYS A 291 7.32 22.32 -8.24
C CYS A 291 5.82 22.31 -7.91
N THR A 292 5.30 21.14 -7.57
CA THR A 292 4.05 21.04 -6.81
C THR A 292 4.35 20.70 -5.35
N VAL A 293 3.47 21.14 -4.45
CA VAL A 293 3.42 20.65 -3.07
C VAL A 293 2.04 20.06 -2.83
N THR A 294 1.98 18.88 -2.22
CA THR A 294 0.74 18.24 -1.80
C THR A 294 0.73 18.03 -0.30
N TYR A 295 -0.23 18.65 0.37
CA TYR A 295 -0.42 18.54 1.80
C TYR A 295 -1.41 17.42 2.12
N PHE A 296 -1.07 16.59 3.11
CA PHE A 296 -1.94 15.55 3.64
C PHE A 296 -1.59 15.29 5.10
N GLY A 297 -2.45 14.56 5.81
CA GLY A 297 -2.17 14.14 7.19
C GLY A 297 -1.80 12.67 7.28
N ASP A 298 -1.33 12.25 8.44
CA ASP A 298 -1.06 10.84 8.81
C ASP A 298 -2.11 9.85 8.28
N GLY A 299 -3.39 9.99 8.64
CA GLY A 299 -4.47 9.12 8.13
C GLY A 299 -4.75 9.22 6.62
N GLY A 300 -4.32 10.31 5.96
CA GLY A 300 -4.33 10.41 4.49
C GLY A 300 -3.27 9.52 3.83
N SER A 301 -2.17 9.22 4.53
CA SER A 301 -1.09 8.32 4.05
C SER A 301 -1.45 6.83 4.06
N SER A 302 -2.67 6.49 4.49
CA SER A 302 -3.26 5.13 4.44
C SER A 302 -4.29 4.98 3.31
N THR A 303 -4.29 5.90 2.34
CA THR A 303 -5.11 5.80 1.12
C THR A 303 -4.32 5.17 -0.02
N GLY A 304 -5.00 4.43 -0.90
CA GLY A 304 -4.41 3.90 -2.14
C GLY A 304 -3.78 4.99 -3.01
N ASP A 305 -4.37 6.19 -3.00
CA ASP A 305 -3.87 7.37 -3.73
C ASP A 305 -2.49 7.82 -3.25
N PHE A 306 -2.18 7.75 -1.94
CA PHE A 306 -0.85 8.02 -1.41
C PHE A 306 0.19 7.02 -1.95
N HIS A 307 -0.15 5.72 -1.95
CA HIS A 307 0.72 4.67 -2.49
C HIS A 307 0.99 4.85 -3.99
N ALA A 308 -0.08 5.03 -4.78
CA ALA A 308 0.02 5.25 -6.22
C ALA A 308 0.87 6.50 -6.53
N ALA A 309 0.61 7.61 -5.84
CA ALA A 309 1.31 8.87 -6.07
C ALA A 309 2.81 8.78 -5.74
N LEU A 310 3.22 8.20 -4.61
CA LEU A 310 4.65 8.05 -4.29
C LEU A 310 5.37 7.15 -5.29
N ASN A 311 4.75 6.04 -5.71
CA ASN A 311 5.34 5.12 -6.67
C ASN A 311 5.48 5.77 -8.07
N PHE A 312 4.42 6.42 -8.57
CA PHE A 312 4.46 7.16 -9.84
C PHE A 312 5.47 8.31 -9.82
N ALA A 313 5.51 9.08 -8.73
CA ALA A 313 6.44 10.21 -8.63
C ALA A 313 7.91 9.80 -8.62
N ALA A 314 8.22 8.64 -8.02
CA ALA A 314 9.57 8.07 -8.03
C ALA A 314 9.94 7.48 -9.39
N VAL A 315 9.05 6.72 -10.03
CA VAL A 315 9.27 6.12 -11.35
C VAL A 315 9.42 7.18 -12.45
N MET A 316 8.58 8.23 -12.43
CA MET A 316 8.55 9.30 -13.43
C MET A 316 9.47 10.49 -13.08
N GLU A 317 10.12 10.45 -11.91
CA GLU A 317 11.07 11.44 -11.40
C GLU A 317 10.50 12.88 -11.44
N VAL A 318 9.41 13.13 -10.72
CA VAL A 318 8.65 14.40 -10.87
C VAL A 318 8.94 15.42 -9.75
N PRO A 319 8.90 16.73 -10.05
CA PRO A 319 9.15 17.81 -9.07
C PRO A 319 7.96 18.01 -8.11
N VAL A 320 7.78 17.07 -7.16
CA VAL A 320 6.70 17.10 -6.15
C VAL A 320 7.24 17.02 -4.72
N ILE A 321 6.71 17.87 -3.84
CA ILE A 321 6.91 17.80 -2.39
C ILE A 321 5.67 17.19 -1.74
N PHE A 322 5.81 15.99 -1.19
CA PHE A 322 4.81 15.35 -0.35
C PHE A 322 4.94 15.87 1.10
N PHE A 323 4.01 16.70 1.56
CA PHE A 323 4.04 17.28 2.91
C PHE A 323 3.02 16.60 3.83
N CYS A 324 3.50 15.70 4.68
CA CYS A 324 2.70 14.99 5.68
C CYS A 324 2.66 15.76 7.02
N ARG A 325 1.49 16.28 7.38
CA ARG A 325 1.15 16.72 8.74
C ARG A 325 0.81 15.49 9.59
N ASN A 326 1.81 14.90 10.24
CA ASN A 326 1.55 13.91 11.28
C ASN A 326 1.16 14.66 12.55
N ASN A 327 -0.16 14.74 12.81
CA ASN A 327 -0.73 15.46 13.95
C ASN A 327 -1.27 14.53 15.05
N GLY A 328 -0.83 13.27 15.02
CA GLY A 328 -1.11 12.21 16.00
C GLY A 328 -2.50 11.56 15.89
N TRP A 329 -3.44 12.17 15.16
CA TRP A 329 -4.85 11.80 15.23
C TRP A 329 -5.60 11.97 13.90
N ALA A 330 -6.36 10.96 13.49
CA ALA A 330 -7.28 11.00 12.35
C ALA A 330 -8.73 10.86 12.88
N ILE A 331 -9.43 11.99 12.99
CA ILE A 331 -10.65 12.13 13.84
C ILE A 331 -10.40 11.58 15.25
N SER A 332 -11.02 10.45 15.61
CA SER A 332 -10.88 9.70 16.87
C SER A 332 -9.84 8.59 16.83
N THR A 333 -9.33 8.24 15.64
CA THR A 333 -8.31 7.21 15.45
C THR A 333 -6.94 7.78 15.86
N PRO A 334 -6.25 7.22 16.88
CA PRO A 334 -4.87 7.58 17.17
C PRO A 334 -3.92 7.02 16.12
N ILE A 335 -2.75 7.64 15.97
CA ILE A 335 -1.71 7.23 15.01
C ILE A 335 -1.30 5.75 15.09
N ASN A 336 -1.37 5.12 16.27
CA ASN A 336 -1.01 3.71 16.47
C ASN A 336 -2.06 2.73 15.89
N ASP A 337 -3.32 3.18 15.75
CA ASP A 337 -4.39 2.45 15.07
C ASP A 337 -4.41 2.77 13.57
N GLN A 338 -3.53 3.66 13.11
CA GLN A 338 -3.41 4.10 11.72
C GLN A 338 -2.20 3.45 11.01
N LEU A 339 -1.09 3.25 11.74
CA LEU A 339 0.14 2.58 11.27
C LEU A 339 0.94 2.00 12.45
N ARG A 340 1.79 1.00 12.18
CA ARG A 340 2.76 0.44 13.15
C ARG A 340 4.22 0.77 12.86
N SER A 341 4.50 1.43 11.73
CA SER A 341 5.85 1.83 11.29
C SER A 341 6.45 2.96 12.14
N ASP A 342 7.72 3.31 11.87
CA ASP A 342 8.30 4.56 12.37
C ASP A 342 7.75 5.79 11.62
N GLY A 343 6.46 6.06 11.82
CA GLY A 343 5.73 7.16 11.17
C GLY A 343 5.64 7.00 9.64
N ILE A 344 5.48 8.15 8.98
CA ILE A 344 5.33 8.26 7.53
C ILE A 344 6.70 8.46 6.85
N VAL A 345 7.71 9.05 7.51
CA VAL A 345 9.03 9.31 6.91
C VAL A 345 9.70 8.07 6.31
N VAL A 346 9.56 6.91 6.97
CA VAL A 346 10.13 5.64 6.48
C VAL A 346 9.44 5.10 5.21
N ARG A 347 8.25 5.63 4.86
CA ARG A 347 7.52 5.22 3.65
C ARG A 347 8.18 5.71 2.38
N GLY A 348 8.75 6.93 2.34
CA GLY A 348 9.35 7.44 1.11
C GLY A 348 10.52 6.57 0.62
N LYS A 349 11.38 6.13 1.54
CA LYS A 349 12.44 5.14 1.28
C LYS A 349 11.92 3.82 0.68
N ALA A 350 10.71 3.39 1.05
CA ALA A 350 10.07 2.20 0.48
C ALA A 350 9.47 2.40 -0.93
N TYR A 351 9.58 3.61 -1.49
CA TYR A 351 9.24 3.94 -2.89
C TYR A 351 10.43 4.51 -3.70
N GLY A 352 11.57 4.78 -3.08
CA GLY A 352 12.71 5.46 -3.72
C GLY A 352 12.72 6.99 -3.54
N VAL A 353 11.91 7.53 -2.62
CA VAL A 353 11.68 8.98 -2.41
C VAL A 353 12.54 9.50 -1.24
N PRO A 354 13.49 10.43 -1.46
CA PRO A 354 14.20 11.14 -0.39
C PRO A 354 13.26 11.74 0.66
N SER A 355 13.56 11.50 1.95
CA SER A 355 12.60 11.74 3.04
C SER A 355 13.22 12.40 4.27
N ILE A 356 12.53 13.35 4.90
CA ILE A 356 12.94 13.97 6.18
C ILE A 356 11.79 14.03 7.18
N ARG A 357 12.12 13.94 8.47
CA ARG A 357 11.21 14.22 9.59
C ARG A 357 11.60 15.55 10.23
N VAL A 358 10.63 16.44 10.46
CA VAL A 358 10.85 17.79 11.00
C VAL A 358 9.94 18.08 12.20
N ASP A 359 10.38 18.94 13.10
CA ASP A 359 9.54 19.47 14.16
C ASP A 359 8.52 20.43 13.52
N GLY A 360 7.27 19.98 13.41
CA GLY A 360 6.16 20.73 12.83
C GLY A 360 5.75 21.96 13.64
N ASN A 361 6.31 22.13 14.84
CA ASN A 361 6.07 23.29 15.68
C ASN A 361 7.28 24.27 15.64
N ASP A 362 8.29 24.01 14.80
CA ASP A 362 9.45 24.89 14.58
C ASP A 362 9.41 25.48 13.16
N ALA A 363 9.06 26.76 13.09
CA ALA A 363 8.95 27.49 11.84
C ALA A 363 10.29 27.61 11.08
N LEU A 364 11.45 27.59 11.75
CA LEU A 364 12.75 27.63 11.08
C LEU A 364 13.16 26.26 10.53
N ALA A 365 12.83 25.18 11.24
CA ALA A 365 13.05 23.81 10.76
C ALA A 365 12.20 23.52 9.51
N ILE A 366 10.90 23.84 9.56
CA ILE A 366 9.97 23.68 8.43
C ILE A 366 10.43 24.50 7.21
N TYR A 367 10.73 25.79 7.40
CA TYR A 367 11.18 26.67 6.32
C TYR A 367 12.43 26.09 5.62
N SER A 368 13.44 25.69 6.40
CA SER A 368 14.70 25.18 5.88
C SER A 368 14.55 23.85 5.14
N ALA A 369 13.73 22.93 5.68
CA ALA A 369 13.45 21.67 5.05
C ALA A 369 12.64 21.82 3.75
N VAL A 370 11.59 22.66 3.73
CA VAL A 370 10.82 22.91 2.49
C VAL A 370 11.65 23.64 1.46
N HIS A 371 12.54 24.55 1.86
CA HIS A 371 13.41 25.27 0.94
C HIS A 371 14.42 24.33 0.24
N LYS A 372 15.07 23.42 1.00
CA LYS A 372 15.93 22.38 0.39
C LYS A 372 15.10 21.36 -0.40
N ALA A 373 13.90 20.98 0.04
CA ALA A 373 13.02 20.09 -0.71
C ALA A 373 12.58 20.69 -2.06
N ARG A 374 12.23 21.99 -2.12
CA ARG A 374 11.97 22.70 -3.39
C ARG A 374 13.19 22.65 -4.30
N LYS A 375 14.36 22.94 -3.74
CA LYS A 375 15.63 22.91 -4.48
C LYS A 375 15.91 21.51 -5.07
N MET A 376 15.77 20.45 -4.28
CA MET A 376 15.87 19.06 -4.73
C MET A 376 14.84 18.74 -5.82
N ALA A 377 13.57 19.07 -5.60
CA ALA A 377 12.50 18.79 -6.54
C ALA A 377 12.76 19.37 -7.94
N ILE A 378 13.32 20.58 -8.02
CA ILE A 378 13.52 21.27 -9.29
C ILE A 378 14.90 21.00 -9.90
N GLU A 379 15.99 21.10 -9.13
CA GLU A 379 17.36 20.93 -9.64
C GLU A 379 17.73 19.44 -9.82
N GLU A 380 17.26 18.57 -8.93
CA GLU A 380 17.58 17.14 -8.91
C GLU A 380 16.44 16.31 -9.54
N GLN A 381 15.34 16.94 -9.97
CA GLN A 381 14.13 16.33 -10.56
C GLN A 381 13.58 15.14 -9.74
N THR A 382 13.68 15.22 -8.42
CA THR A 382 13.36 14.10 -7.52
C THR A 382 12.15 14.42 -6.62
N PRO A 383 11.19 13.50 -6.42
CA PRO A 383 10.16 13.70 -5.42
C PRO A 383 10.76 13.77 -4.01
N VAL A 384 10.13 14.53 -3.11
CA VAL A 384 10.62 14.66 -1.72
C VAL A 384 9.48 14.49 -0.72
N LEU A 385 9.70 13.72 0.35
CA LEU A 385 8.74 13.52 1.44
C LEU A 385 9.18 14.26 2.71
N ILE A 386 8.27 15.04 3.30
CA ILE A 386 8.46 15.71 4.59
C ILE A 386 7.39 15.19 5.56
N GLU A 387 7.80 14.58 6.67
CA GLU A 387 6.93 14.30 7.82
C GLU A 387 7.13 15.39 8.89
N ALA A 388 6.18 16.31 9.00
CA ALA A 388 6.14 17.28 10.09
C ALA A 388 5.40 16.67 11.29
N LEU A 389 6.13 16.43 12.39
CA LEU A 389 5.56 16.00 13.66
C LEU A 389 4.99 17.20 14.41
N THR A 390 3.67 17.23 14.59
CA THR A 390 2.93 18.31 15.25
C THR A 390 1.79 17.70 16.09
N TYR A 391 0.95 18.50 16.72
CA TYR A 391 -0.21 18.01 17.45
C TYR A 391 -1.45 18.84 17.18
N ARG A 392 -2.57 18.16 16.96
CA ARG A 392 -3.87 18.79 16.77
C ARG A 392 -4.45 19.31 18.09
N ALA A 393 -3.95 20.46 18.54
CA ALA A 393 -4.37 21.11 19.79
C ALA A 393 -5.82 21.63 19.75
N GLY A 394 -6.41 21.79 18.56
CA GLY A 394 -7.84 22.02 18.37
C GLY A 394 -8.70 20.74 18.45
N HIS A 395 -10.02 20.94 18.47
CA HIS A 395 -10.94 19.89 18.03
C HIS A 395 -10.64 19.50 16.58
N HIS A 396 -11.08 18.32 16.20
CA HIS A 396 -10.98 17.87 14.83
C HIS A 396 -11.76 18.78 13.87
N SER A 397 -12.98 19.17 14.25
CA SER A 397 -13.88 20.09 13.54
C SER A 397 -14.93 20.70 14.47
N THR A 398 -15.75 21.62 13.97
CA THR A 398 -16.97 22.06 14.67
C THR A 398 -18.00 20.93 14.88
N SER A 399 -17.89 19.83 14.15
CA SER A 399 -18.72 18.63 14.31
C SER A 399 -18.08 17.59 15.26
N ASP A 400 -16.91 17.89 15.83
CA ASP A 400 -16.18 17.05 16.78
C ASP A 400 -16.32 17.55 18.23
N ASP A 401 -16.19 16.63 19.17
CA ASP A 401 -15.86 16.91 20.55
C ASP A 401 -14.74 15.96 20.99
N SER A 402 -13.52 16.50 20.91
CA SER A 402 -12.29 15.76 21.19
C SER A 402 -12.18 15.21 22.60
N THR A 403 -12.87 15.80 23.57
CA THR A 403 -12.76 15.43 25.00
C THR A 403 -13.26 14.02 25.27
N LYS A 404 -14.05 13.45 24.34
CA LYS A 404 -14.57 12.09 24.38
C LYS A 404 -13.52 11.00 24.11
N TYR A 405 -12.35 11.34 23.56
CA TYR A 405 -11.34 10.34 23.15
C TYR A 405 -9.88 10.82 23.25
N ARG A 406 -9.61 12.08 23.59
CA ARG A 406 -8.27 12.62 23.86
C ARG A 406 -8.16 13.12 25.31
N PRO A 407 -7.09 12.77 26.06
CA PRO A 407 -6.85 13.33 27.38
C PRO A 407 -6.70 14.85 27.36
N ALA A 408 -7.22 15.53 28.39
CA ALA A 408 -7.20 16.99 28.47
C ALA A 408 -5.79 17.54 28.72
N ASP A 409 -5.00 16.86 29.57
CA ASP A 409 -3.61 17.17 29.88
C ASP A 409 -2.69 17.04 28.66
N GLU A 410 -2.94 16.07 27.77
CA GLU A 410 -2.25 15.98 26.48
C GLU A 410 -2.51 17.26 25.66
N ILE A 411 -3.79 17.61 25.46
CA ILE A 411 -4.18 18.80 24.68
C ILE A 411 -3.61 20.09 25.30
N GLU A 412 -3.66 20.22 26.62
CA GLU A 412 -3.14 21.38 27.35
C GLU A 412 -1.63 21.52 27.22
N ARG A 413 -0.84 20.43 27.27
CA ARG A 413 0.62 20.48 27.05
C ARG A 413 1.00 21.07 25.69
N TRP A 414 0.26 20.70 24.64
CA TRP A 414 0.51 21.20 23.27
C TRP A 414 -0.07 22.61 23.02
N ARG A 415 -1.05 23.06 23.80
CA ARG A 415 -1.46 24.48 23.87
C ARG A 415 -0.51 25.33 24.74
N GLY A 416 0.14 24.68 25.71
CA GLY A 416 1.15 25.18 26.62
C GLY A 416 2.46 25.48 25.91
N ASP A 417 3.53 24.85 26.34
CA ASP A 417 4.90 25.25 25.99
C ASP A 417 5.34 24.76 24.61
N GLN A 418 4.71 23.70 24.09
CA GLN A 418 5.04 23.12 22.78
C GLN A 418 4.30 23.80 21.62
N ASN A 419 3.62 24.93 21.85
CA ASN A 419 2.87 25.64 20.82
C ASN A 419 3.80 26.36 19.81
N PRO A 420 3.58 26.22 18.48
CA PRO A 420 4.43 26.82 17.45
C PRO A 420 4.56 28.33 17.54
N LEU A 421 3.44 29.03 17.78
CA LEU A 421 3.42 30.48 17.82
C LEU A 421 4.24 31.00 19.01
N LYS A 422 4.07 30.41 20.20
CA LYS A 422 4.88 30.76 21.38
C LYS A 422 6.37 30.47 21.16
N ARG A 423 6.73 29.30 20.61
CA ARG A 423 8.14 28.94 20.35
C ARG A 423 8.80 29.95 19.41
N PHE A 424 8.11 30.36 18.34
CA PHE A 424 8.63 31.34 17.39
C PHE A 424 8.61 32.79 17.94
N ARG A 425 7.64 33.14 18.80
CA ARG A 425 7.57 34.43 19.51
C ARG A 425 8.83 34.69 20.34
N LYS A 426 9.17 33.75 21.25
CA LYS A 426 10.36 33.84 22.11
C LYS A 426 11.62 34.11 21.27
N TRP A 427 11.76 33.45 20.13
CA TRP A 427 12.89 33.65 19.22
C TRP A 427 12.94 35.09 18.67
N ILE A 428 11.87 35.61 18.05
CA ILE A 428 11.87 36.97 17.48
C ILE A 428 11.98 38.07 18.54
N GLU A 429 11.48 37.83 19.76
CA GLU A 429 11.64 38.73 20.91
C GLU A 429 13.10 38.80 21.37
N THR A 430 13.83 37.67 21.46
CA THR A 430 15.28 37.69 21.74
C THR A 430 16.12 38.37 20.65
N LYS A 431 15.55 38.67 19.48
CA LYS A 431 16.16 39.47 18.42
C LYS A 431 15.78 40.95 18.44
N GLY A 432 14.85 41.37 19.30
CA GLY A 432 14.29 42.72 19.28
C GLY A 432 13.48 43.01 18.00
N TRP A 433 12.80 41.99 17.47
CA TRP A 433 12.04 42.10 16.22
C TRP A 433 10.52 42.19 16.42
N TRP A 434 10.03 41.92 17.64
CA TRP A 434 8.63 41.97 18.04
C TRP A 434 8.54 42.32 19.54
N SER A 435 7.37 42.74 20.01
CA SER A 435 7.09 43.02 21.43
C SER A 435 5.60 42.85 21.76
N ASP A 436 5.26 42.93 23.05
CA ASP A 436 3.87 42.79 23.53
C ASP A 436 2.93 43.89 23.02
N GLU A 437 3.45 45.10 22.79
CA GLU A 437 2.71 46.21 22.20
C GLU A 437 2.33 45.88 20.75
N VAL A 438 3.33 45.48 19.95
CA VAL A 438 3.15 45.14 18.53
C VAL A 438 2.26 43.91 18.35
N GLU A 439 2.41 42.90 19.22
CA GLU A 439 1.50 41.74 19.29
C GLU A 439 0.05 42.19 19.46
N SER A 440 -0.18 43.11 20.40
CA SER A 440 -1.51 43.56 20.80
C SER A 440 -2.18 44.38 19.71
N GLU A 441 -1.45 45.35 19.17
CA GLU A 441 -1.88 46.18 18.05
C GLU A 441 -2.21 45.29 16.84
N HIS A 442 -1.32 44.35 16.50
CA HIS A 442 -1.53 43.43 15.38
C HIS A 442 -2.77 42.54 15.58
N ARG A 443 -2.89 41.83 16.72
CA ARG A 443 -4.06 40.98 17.00
C ARG A 443 -5.35 41.79 17.01
N SER A 444 -5.32 43.01 17.52
CA SER A 444 -6.48 43.87 17.60
C SER A 444 -6.94 44.33 16.20
N ASN A 445 -6.02 44.86 15.40
CA ASN A 445 -6.27 45.19 14.01
C ASN A 445 -6.81 43.99 13.21
N ILE A 446 -6.31 42.77 13.46
CA ILE A 446 -6.82 41.56 12.82
C ILE A 446 -8.23 41.18 13.31
N ARG A 447 -8.53 41.23 14.63
CA ARG A 447 -9.90 41.00 15.16
C ARG A 447 -10.90 41.96 14.53
N LYS A 448 -10.51 43.24 14.44
CA LYS A 448 -11.24 44.33 13.78
C LYS A 448 -11.47 44.05 12.30
N GLN A 449 -10.42 43.70 11.55
CA GLN A 449 -10.53 43.38 10.11
C GLN A 449 -11.39 42.12 9.85
N LEU A 450 -11.30 41.08 10.67
CA LEU A 450 -12.15 39.89 10.56
C LEU A 450 -13.62 40.18 10.91
N SER A 451 -13.87 40.94 11.97
CA SER A 451 -15.22 41.37 12.35
C SER A 451 -15.87 42.18 11.22
N GLN A 452 -15.08 43.04 10.57
CA GLN A 452 -15.49 43.79 9.38
C GLN A 452 -15.75 42.90 8.17
N ALA A 453 -14.84 41.97 7.87
CA ALA A 453 -14.97 41.06 6.74
C ALA A 453 -16.21 40.16 6.87
N ILE A 454 -16.49 39.66 8.07
CA ILE A 454 -17.68 38.87 8.38
C ILE A 454 -18.96 39.71 8.29
N GLN A 455 -18.99 40.90 8.89
CA GLN A 455 -20.17 41.80 8.76
C GLN A 455 -20.45 42.19 7.30
N ALA A 456 -19.41 42.37 6.49
CA ALA A 456 -19.55 42.58 5.05
C ALA A 456 -20.07 41.31 4.36
N ALA A 457 -19.47 40.15 4.65
CA ALA A 457 -19.84 38.86 4.03
C ALA A 457 -21.27 38.40 4.35
N GLU A 458 -21.80 38.77 5.53
CA GLU A 458 -23.20 38.56 5.93
C GLU A 458 -24.19 39.50 5.22
N ARG A 459 -23.73 40.70 4.83
CA ARG A 459 -24.52 41.69 4.06
C ARG A 459 -24.43 41.44 2.56
N VAL A 460 -23.44 40.66 2.09
CA VAL A 460 -23.38 40.19 0.71
C VAL A 460 -24.37 39.04 0.52
N GLU A 461 -25.26 39.27 -0.43
CA GLU A 461 -26.27 38.35 -0.94
C GLU A 461 -25.71 36.96 -1.34
N LYS A 462 -26.58 35.94 -1.45
CA LYS A 462 -26.16 34.61 -1.94
C LYS A 462 -25.90 34.60 -3.47
N PRO A 463 -25.15 33.60 -3.99
CA PRO A 463 -24.98 33.40 -5.42
C PRO A 463 -26.33 33.32 -6.17
N PRO A 464 -26.40 33.77 -7.43
CA PRO A 464 -27.63 33.72 -8.21
C PRO A 464 -28.02 32.27 -8.51
N LEU A 465 -29.32 31.98 -8.57
CA LEU A 465 -29.85 30.63 -8.78
C LEU A 465 -29.27 29.87 -10.01
N SER A 466 -28.78 30.58 -11.03
CA SER A 466 -28.10 29.98 -12.19
C SER A 466 -26.86 29.19 -11.80
N ASP A 467 -26.20 29.55 -10.69
CA ASP A 467 -24.89 29.01 -10.35
C ASP A 467 -24.91 27.62 -9.72
N ILE A 468 -26.10 27.07 -9.39
CA ILE A 468 -26.24 25.63 -9.13
C ILE A 468 -26.22 24.79 -10.42
N PHE A 469 -26.39 25.40 -11.60
CA PHE A 469 -26.39 24.74 -12.92
C PHE A 469 -25.20 25.10 -13.80
N SER A 470 -24.59 26.30 -13.63
CA SER A 470 -23.38 26.69 -14.35
C SER A 470 -22.17 25.85 -13.92
N ASP A 471 -21.18 25.73 -14.81
CA ASP A 471 -19.89 25.04 -14.62
C ASP A 471 -19.94 23.53 -14.26
N VAL A 472 -21.13 22.91 -14.21
CA VAL A 472 -21.31 21.44 -14.20
C VAL A 472 -20.69 20.82 -15.46
N TYR A 473 -20.78 21.56 -16.55
CA TYR A 473 -19.96 21.46 -17.76
C TYR A 473 -19.59 22.88 -18.19
N ASP A 474 -18.51 23.04 -18.96
CA ASP A 474 -18.08 24.33 -19.53
C ASP A 474 -19.20 25.01 -20.35
N VAL A 475 -19.95 24.21 -21.13
CA VAL A 475 -21.21 24.61 -21.76
C VAL A 475 -22.37 23.83 -21.13
N PRO A 476 -23.32 24.49 -20.43
CA PRO A 476 -24.48 23.81 -19.86
C PRO A 476 -25.30 23.05 -20.91
N SER A 477 -25.62 21.79 -20.61
CA SER A 477 -26.46 20.98 -21.50
C SER A 477 -27.91 21.49 -21.53
N LYS A 478 -28.62 21.22 -22.63
CA LYS A 478 -30.05 21.56 -22.80
C LYS A 478 -30.91 21.07 -21.62
N ASN A 479 -30.58 19.90 -21.06
CA ASN A 479 -31.28 19.35 -19.89
C ASN A 479 -31.03 20.17 -18.62
N LEU A 480 -29.83 20.70 -18.40
CA LEU A 480 -29.53 21.62 -17.29
C LEU A 480 -30.27 22.95 -17.46
N THR A 481 -30.32 23.51 -18.67
CA THR A 481 -31.10 24.73 -18.96
C THR A 481 -32.61 24.52 -18.73
N GLU A 482 -33.14 23.36 -19.10
CA GLU A 482 -34.54 23.00 -18.84
C GLU A 482 -34.83 22.82 -17.35
N GLN A 483 -33.89 22.25 -16.59
CA GLN A 483 -33.96 22.13 -15.13
C GLN A 483 -33.89 23.50 -14.44
N GLU A 484 -33.01 24.41 -14.87
CA GLU A 484 -32.96 25.79 -14.37
C GLU A 484 -34.28 26.52 -14.64
N ALA A 485 -34.79 26.45 -15.87
CA ALA A 485 -36.07 27.04 -16.25
C ALA A 485 -37.25 26.41 -15.48
N PHE A 486 -37.19 25.13 -15.13
CA PHE A 486 -38.17 24.47 -14.26
C PHE A 486 -38.07 24.96 -12.80
N LEU A 487 -36.87 25.07 -12.23
CA LEU A 487 -36.66 25.53 -10.87
C LEU A 487 -37.07 27.00 -10.71
N ARG A 488 -36.72 27.87 -11.67
CA ARG A 488 -37.17 29.28 -11.70
C ARG A 488 -38.69 29.40 -11.69
N ARG A 489 -39.40 28.64 -12.55
CA ARG A 489 -40.88 28.60 -12.57
C ARG A 489 -41.46 28.03 -11.27
N THR A 490 -40.79 27.07 -10.65
CA THR A 490 -41.23 26.47 -9.38
C THR A 490 -41.13 27.49 -8.26
N ILE A 491 -39.99 28.17 -8.10
CA ILE A 491 -39.78 29.22 -7.11
C ILE A 491 -40.77 30.39 -7.33
N GLN A 492 -41.00 30.82 -8.57
CA GLN A 492 -42.00 31.86 -8.89
C GLN A 492 -43.42 31.48 -8.43
N LYS A 493 -43.80 30.20 -8.58
CA LYS A 493 -45.11 29.67 -8.15
C LYS A 493 -45.20 29.43 -6.64
N HIS A 494 -44.06 29.16 -5.99
CA HIS A 494 -43.94 28.72 -4.60
C HIS A 494 -43.08 29.66 -3.75
N ALA A 495 -43.09 30.97 -4.04
CA ALA A 495 -42.10 31.92 -3.53
C ALA A 495 -42.03 32.06 -1.98
N LYS A 496 -43.06 31.60 -1.25
CA LYS A 496 -43.07 31.55 0.22
C LYS A 496 -42.38 30.31 0.80
N ASP A 497 -42.16 29.29 -0.02
CA ASP A 497 -41.60 27.99 0.35
C ASP A 497 -40.06 27.96 0.18
N TYR A 498 -39.45 29.08 -0.26
CA TYR A 498 -38.03 29.25 -0.53
C TYR A 498 -37.44 30.46 0.23
N PRO A 499 -36.13 30.48 0.55
CA PRO A 499 -35.48 31.60 1.23
C PRO A 499 -35.47 32.88 0.38
N SER A 500 -35.81 34.01 0.98
CA SER A 500 -35.90 35.32 0.31
C SER A 500 -34.56 36.00 0.06
N ASP A 501 -33.47 35.46 0.59
CA ASP A 501 -32.09 35.93 0.43
C ASP A 501 -31.36 35.29 -0.78
N VAL A 502 -32.03 34.38 -1.51
CA VAL A 502 -31.56 33.87 -2.81
C VAL A 502 -31.87 34.91 -3.90
N PRO A 503 -30.88 35.65 -4.43
CA PRO A 503 -31.16 36.89 -5.16
C PRO A 503 -31.45 36.68 -6.64
N LEU A 504 -32.06 37.72 -7.22
CA LEU A 504 -32.30 37.80 -8.66
C LEU A 504 -31.49 38.92 -9.36
N ARG A 505 -30.73 39.77 -8.63
CA ARG A 505 -29.69 40.73 -9.11
C ARG A 505 -28.92 41.41 -7.94
N LEU A 506 -27.83 42.15 -8.24
CA LEU A 506 -26.55 42.18 -7.49
C LEU A 506 -26.21 43.41 -6.56
N HIS A 507 -25.52 43.14 -5.41
CA HIS A 507 -24.64 43.95 -4.49
C HIS A 507 -25.25 45.10 -3.63
N SER A 508 -24.65 45.63 -2.53
CA SER A 508 -23.69 45.25 -1.43
C SER A 508 -23.57 46.48 -0.44
N ALA A 509 -22.82 46.65 0.67
CA ALA A 509 -21.86 45.92 1.55
C ALA A 509 -22.08 46.44 3.03
N THR A 510 -21.22 46.78 4.02
CA THR A 510 -19.74 46.85 4.27
C THR A 510 -19.43 46.67 5.80
N SER A 511 -18.47 47.40 6.43
CA SER A 511 -17.91 47.31 7.82
C SER A 511 -18.64 48.21 8.89
N ALA A 512 -18.16 48.67 10.09
CA ALA A 512 -16.91 48.63 10.91
C ALA A 512 -17.21 48.87 12.44
N THR A 513 -16.38 48.73 13.50
CA THR A 513 -14.91 48.52 13.82
C THR A 513 -14.71 47.47 14.99
N ASP A 514 -13.85 47.44 16.07
CA ASP A 514 -12.70 48.20 16.68
C ASP A 514 -11.77 47.29 17.61
N ASP A 515 -11.02 47.83 18.62
CA ASP A 515 -9.79 47.27 19.30
C ASP A 515 -9.87 46.96 20.86
N VAL A 516 -8.95 46.47 21.76
CA VAL A 516 -7.50 46.04 21.98
C VAL A 516 -7.41 45.07 23.25
N HIS A 517 -6.42 44.42 23.94
CA HIS A 517 -4.92 44.30 24.22
C HIS A 517 -4.56 42.78 24.60
N GLN A 518 -3.63 42.22 25.45
CA GLN A 518 -2.19 42.38 25.91
C GLN A 518 -1.47 41.00 26.19
N SER A 519 -0.64 40.82 27.25
CA SER A 519 0.39 39.74 27.53
C SER A 519 0.58 39.45 29.06
N PRO A 520 1.63 38.78 29.65
CA PRO A 520 2.74 37.86 29.19
C PRO A 520 2.63 36.45 29.89
N ALA A 521 3.59 35.60 30.35
CA ALA A 521 5.07 35.45 30.47
C ALA A 521 5.46 33.92 30.66
N GLU A 522 6.75 33.50 30.71
CA GLU A 522 7.20 32.06 30.79
C GLU A 522 8.68 31.79 31.26
N ALA A 523 9.04 30.54 31.68
CA ALA A 523 10.43 30.00 31.83
C ALA A 523 10.52 28.43 31.84
N LEU A 524 11.54 27.80 31.19
CA LEU A 524 11.67 26.32 31.06
C LEU A 524 13.10 25.77 30.76
N SER A 525 13.28 24.43 30.64
CA SER A 525 14.57 23.69 30.43
C SER A 525 14.51 22.55 29.37
N GLN A 526 15.63 21.85 29.10
CA GLN A 526 15.90 20.96 27.94
C GLN A 526 14.86 19.84 27.66
N GLN A 527 14.58 19.54 26.37
CA GLN A 527 13.47 18.64 25.96
C GLN A 527 13.79 17.55 24.92
N VAL A 528 13.06 16.42 25.03
CA VAL A 528 12.89 15.32 24.05
C VAL A 528 11.42 15.28 23.60
N LEU A 529 11.13 14.91 22.34
CA LEU A 529 9.74 14.83 21.87
C LEU A 529 9.07 13.52 22.34
N ASN A 530 8.15 13.62 23.28
CA ASN A 530 7.23 12.52 23.60
C ASN A 530 5.98 12.65 22.73
N PHE A 531 5.95 11.90 21.62
CA PHE A 531 4.88 11.88 20.61
C PHE A 531 3.99 10.63 20.79
N PRO A 532 2.73 10.61 20.31
CA PRO A 532 1.86 9.42 20.47
C PRO A 532 2.37 8.09 19.87
N VAL A 533 3.32 8.08 18.93
CA VAL A 533 4.01 6.84 18.46
C VAL A 533 5.19 6.41 19.36
N GLY A 534 5.62 7.26 20.28
CA GLY A 534 6.80 7.06 21.13
C GLY A 534 7.71 8.28 21.21
N LYS A 535 8.85 8.10 21.88
CA LYS A 535 9.89 9.12 22.00
C LYS A 535 10.65 9.27 20.67
N VAL A 536 10.88 10.51 20.24
CA VAL A 536 11.70 10.83 19.07
C VAL A 536 12.81 11.79 19.47
N ASN A 537 14.04 11.43 19.12
CA ASN A 537 15.22 12.26 19.35
C ASN A 537 15.26 13.42 18.35
N PHE A 538 15.66 14.60 18.80
CA PHE A 538 15.85 15.76 17.94
C PHE A 538 17.29 15.80 17.38
N THR A 539 17.43 16.18 16.11
CA THR A 539 18.72 16.49 15.47
C THR A 539 18.74 17.96 15.01
N PRO A 540 19.85 18.70 15.21
CA PRO A 540 19.98 20.06 14.73
C PRO A 540 20.60 20.15 13.32
N LYS A 541 20.77 19.00 12.64
CA LYS A 541 21.34 18.87 11.29
C LYS A 541 20.28 18.46 10.26
N LEU A 542 20.16 19.21 9.17
CA LEU A 542 19.22 19.01 8.07
C LEU A 542 19.71 17.87 7.16
N ALA A 543 19.38 16.63 7.53
CA ALA A 543 19.67 15.45 6.74
C ALA A 543 18.38 14.85 6.17
N PHE A 544 18.25 14.84 4.84
CA PHE A 544 17.28 13.98 4.16
C PHE A 544 17.85 12.56 4.12
N THR A 545 17.04 11.58 4.53
CA THR A 545 17.32 10.17 4.26
C THR A 545 17.21 9.92 2.76
N SER A 546 18.19 9.21 2.21
CA SER A 546 18.18 8.84 0.78
C SER A 546 16.99 7.94 0.45
N GLY A 547 16.43 8.13 -0.75
CA GLY A 547 15.37 7.26 -1.29
C GLY A 547 15.85 5.82 -1.50
N SER A 548 17.12 5.63 -1.83
CA SER A 548 17.79 4.32 -1.97
C SER A 548 18.85 4.12 -0.89
N ASN A 549 19.08 2.87 -0.48
CA ASN A 549 20.30 2.53 0.26
C ASN A 549 21.54 2.57 -0.67
N GLU A 550 22.72 2.71 -0.06
CA GLU A 550 23.99 2.30 -0.69
C GLU A 550 24.14 0.77 -0.71
N GLU A 551 23.75 0.08 0.38
CA GLU A 551 23.70 -1.38 0.46
C GLU A 551 22.27 -1.96 0.44
N ARG A 552 22.00 -2.88 -0.48
CA ARG A 552 20.69 -3.55 -0.58
C ARG A 552 20.49 -4.60 0.50
N VAL A 553 19.22 -4.84 0.86
CA VAL A 553 18.81 -5.92 1.76
C VAL A 553 19.33 -7.25 1.18
N PRO A 554 20.16 -8.02 1.92
CA PRO A 554 20.73 -9.27 1.43
C PRO A 554 19.66 -10.31 1.08
N CYS A 555 20.00 -11.20 0.16
CA CYS A 555 19.14 -12.29 -0.30
C CYS A 555 19.51 -13.59 0.44
N TYR A 556 18.59 -14.15 1.23
CA TYR A 556 18.82 -15.40 1.95
C TYR A 556 18.88 -16.58 0.96
N ARG A 557 19.98 -17.34 1.01
CA ARG A 557 20.27 -18.49 0.14
C ARG A 557 20.98 -19.59 0.91
N VAL A 558 20.62 -20.84 0.63
CA VAL A 558 21.17 -22.07 1.23
C VAL A 558 22.05 -22.81 0.24
N LEU A 559 21.66 -22.88 -1.04
CA LEU A 559 22.37 -23.59 -2.10
C LEU A 559 23.09 -22.61 -3.04
N ASN A 560 24.37 -22.85 -3.31
CA ASN A 560 25.07 -22.16 -4.40
C ASN A 560 24.63 -22.68 -5.78
N GLU A 561 25.08 -22.05 -6.87
CA GLU A 561 24.68 -22.43 -8.25
C GLU A 561 25.08 -23.86 -8.66
N ASN A 562 25.97 -24.51 -7.91
CA ASN A 562 26.34 -25.92 -8.07
C ASN A 562 25.47 -26.88 -7.25
N GLY A 563 24.42 -26.40 -6.58
CA GLY A 563 23.56 -27.19 -5.70
C GLY A 563 24.26 -27.64 -4.41
N GLN A 564 25.37 -26.99 -4.02
CA GLN A 564 26.09 -27.30 -2.78
C GLN A 564 25.60 -26.38 -1.64
N PRO A 565 25.39 -26.90 -0.43
CA PRO A 565 25.06 -26.07 0.74
C PRO A 565 26.17 -25.06 1.05
N ILE A 566 25.77 -23.85 1.40
CA ILE A 566 26.66 -22.80 1.90
C ILE A 566 26.90 -23.04 3.40
N THR A 567 28.17 -22.92 3.82
CA THR A 567 28.60 -23.09 5.21
C THR A 567 27.84 -22.16 6.15
N ASP A 568 27.55 -22.65 7.36
CA ASP A 568 26.82 -21.94 8.42
C ASP A 568 25.44 -21.39 7.99
N SER A 569 24.77 -22.02 7.02
CA SER A 569 23.41 -21.64 6.65
C SER A 569 22.36 -22.03 7.69
N ASP A 570 21.40 -21.15 7.95
CA ASP A 570 20.29 -21.39 8.92
C ASP A 570 19.22 -22.34 8.35
N SER A 571 19.57 -23.21 7.41
CA SER A 571 18.64 -24.10 6.70
C SER A 571 18.01 -25.13 7.63
N LEU A 572 16.70 -25.35 7.48
CA LEU A 572 16.05 -26.49 8.13
C LEU A 572 16.50 -27.81 7.50
N GLU A 573 16.78 -28.82 8.32
CA GLU A 573 16.97 -30.19 7.85
C GLU A 573 15.64 -30.74 7.29
N ILE A 574 15.69 -31.29 6.07
CA ILE A 574 14.54 -31.97 5.44
C ILE A 574 14.86 -33.44 5.18
N SER A 575 13.84 -34.30 5.30
CA SER A 575 14.01 -35.73 5.03
C SER A 575 14.18 -36.01 3.53
N LYS A 576 14.73 -37.19 3.20
CA LYS A 576 14.87 -37.65 1.82
C LYS A 576 13.52 -37.67 1.10
N GLU A 577 12.48 -38.11 1.78
CA GLU A 577 11.12 -38.26 1.25
C GLU A 577 10.52 -36.91 0.90
N LEU A 578 10.69 -35.91 1.77
CA LEU A 578 10.25 -34.54 1.53
C LEU A 578 11.01 -33.89 0.36
N ALA A 579 12.34 -34.02 0.37
CA ALA A 579 13.21 -33.50 -0.69
C ALA A 579 12.88 -34.11 -2.07
N VAL A 580 12.74 -35.44 -2.13
CA VAL A 580 12.42 -36.15 -3.38
C VAL A 580 11.00 -35.80 -3.85
N LYS A 581 10.00 -35.69 -2.96
CA LYS A 581 8.66 -35.23 -3.36
C LYS A 581 8.70 -33.80 -3.91
N MET A 582 9.39 -32.88 -3.25
CA MET A 582 9.54 -31.49 -3.72
C MET A 582 10.15 -31.46 -5.13
N TYR A 583 11.22 -32.21 -5.37
CA TYR A 583 11.82 -32.30 -6.69
C TYR A 583 10.87 -32.92 -7.73
N MET A 584 10.21 -34.04 -7.39
CA MET A 584 9.28 -34.71 -8.28
C MET A 584 8.11 -33.81 -8.69
N ASP A 585 7.57 -33.00 -7.78
CA ASP A 585 6.47 -32.08 -8.07
C ASP A 585 6.96 -30.85 -8.87
N MET A 586 8.20 -30.37 -8.66
CA MET A 586 8.82 -29.32 -9.50
C MET A 586 8.99 -29.78 -10.96
N VAL A 587 9.51 -31.00 -11.18
CA VAL A 587 9.61 -31.60 -12.53
C VAL A 587 8.21 -31.83 -13.13
N THR A 588 7.24 -32.24 -12.31
CA THR A 588 5.85 -32.42 -12.77
C THR A 588 5.25 -31.10 -13.26
N LEU A 589 5.52 -29.99 -12.57
CA LEU A 589 5.08 -28.65 -12.94
C LEU A 589 5.73 -28.17 -14.26
N GLU A 590 7.04 -28.31 -14.43
CA GLU A 590 7.76 -27.92 -15.66
C GLU A 590 7.22 -28.67 -16.90
N VAL A 591 7.00 -29.99 -16.77
CA VAL A 591 6.44 -30.82 -17.84
C VAL A 591 4.95 -30.54 -18.08
N MET A 592 4.18 -30.21 -17.02
CA MET A 592 2.77 -29.80 -17.12
C MET A 592 2.63 -28.50 -17.91
N ASP A 593 3.42 -27.49 -17.56
CA ASP A 593 3.43 -26.19 -18.23
C ASP A 593 3.79 -26.33 -19.72
N THR A 594 4.82 -27.13 -20.02
CA THR A 594 5.25 -27.42 -21.40
C THR A 594 4.10 -28.02 -22.23
N ILE A 595 3.40 -29.03 -21.70
CA ILE A 595 2.36 -29.74 -22.45
C ILE A 595 1.07 -28.91 -22.58
N PHE A 596 0.66 -28.15 -21.57
CA PHE A 596 -0.51 -27.27 -21.70
C PHE A 596 -0.24 -26.04 -22.58
N TYR A 597 0.98 -25.48 -22.56
CA TYR A 597 1.37 -24.42 -23.50
C TYR A 597 1.22 -24.90 -24.96
N GLU A 598 1.74 -26.09 -25.28
CA GLU A 598 1.58 -26.70 -26.61
C GLU A 598 0.12 -27.07 -26.94
N ALA A 599 -0.67 -27.52 -25.97
CA ALA A 599 -2.11 -27.72 -26.18
C ALA A 599 -2.85 -26.42 -26.52
N GLN A 600 -2.41 -25.28 -25.95
CA GLN A 600 -2.93 -23.95 -26.31
C GLN A 600 -2.47 -23.53 -27.71
N ARG A 601 -1.19 -23.77 -28.08
CA ARG A 601 -0.68 -23.52 -29.45
C ARG A 601 -1.41 -24.36 -30.51
N GLN A 602 -1.88 -25.54 -30.15
CA GLN A 602 -2.74 -26.41 -30.97
C GLN A 602 -4.22 -25.95 -31.01
N GLY A 603 -4.60 -24.89 -30.27
CA GLY A 603 -5.97 -24.38 -30.19
C GLY A 603 -6.94 -25.23 -29.36
N ARG A 604 -6.44 -26.21 -28.58
CA ARG A 604 -7.25 -27.18 -27.84
C ARG A 604 -7.76 -26.62 -26.50
N ILE A 605 -7.03 -25.66 -25.94
CA ILE A 605 -7.46 -24.78 -24.85
C ILE A 605 -7.29 -23.32 -25.28
N SER A 606 -8.06 -22.40 -24.72
CA SER A 606 -8.07 -20.99 -25.17
C SER A 606 -6.88 -20.17 -24.68
N PHE A 607 -6.39 -20.43 -23.46
CA PHE A 607 -5.36 -19.65 -22.79
C PHE A 607 -4.49 -20.54 -21.89
N TYR A 608 -3.26 -20.10 -21.64
CA TYR A 608 -2.36 -20.65 -20.63
C TYR A 608 -1.26 -19.64 -20.27
N ALA A 609 -0.69 -19.75 -19.07
CA ALA A 609 0.54 -19.06 -18.67
C ALA A 609 1.40 -20.02 -17.84
N THR A 610 2.69 -20.15 -18.18
CA THR A 610 3.62 -21.06 -17.52
C THR A 610 4.27 -20.42 -16.30
N THR A 611 4.67 -21.25 -15.34
CA THR A 611 5.44 -20.88 -14.14
C THR A 611 6.96 -20.92 -14.36
N THR A 612 7.45 -21.10 -15.58
CA THR A 612 8.83 -21.51 -15.88
C THR A 612 9.91 -20.60 -15.24
N GLY A 613 10.69 -21.16 -14.31
CA GLY A 613 11.67 -20.48 -13.46
C GLY A 613 11.17 -20.20 -12.02
N GLU A 614 9.88 -20.32 -11.75
CA GLU A 614 9.20 -20.04 -10.47
C GLU A 614 8.71 -21.35 -9.78
N GLU A 615 9.25 -22.52 -10.17
CA GLU A 615 8.84 -23.85 -9.69
C GLU A 615 9.22 -24.09 -8.22
N ALA A 616 10.40 -23.63 -7.80
CA ALA A 616 10.83 -23.73 -6.42
C ALA A 616 9.91 -22.94 -5.49
N ILE A 617 9.51 -21.71 -5.86
CA ILE A 617 8.52 -20.91 -5.13
C ILE A 617 7.23 -21.72 -4.97
N ASN A 618 6.71 -22.24 -6.07
CA ASN A 618 5.46 -23.00 -6.11
C ASN A 618 5.46 -24.17 -5.13
N ILE A 619 6.49 -25.01 -5.17
CA ILE A 619 6.51 -26.28 -4.44
C ILE A 619 7.06 -26.13 -3.01
N ALA A 620 8.14 -25.39 -2.81
CA ALA A 620 8.78 -25.27 -1.49
C ALA A 620 7.97 -24.43 -0.51
N SER A 621 7.25 -23.40 -0.98
CA SER A 621 6.34 -22.64 -0.10
C SER A 621 5.12 -23.47 0.31
N ALA A 622 4.59 -24.29 -0.60
CA ALA A 622 3.50 -25.22 -0.30
C ALA A 622 3.93 -26.35 0.66
N ALA A 623 5.18 -26.81 0.57
CA ALA A 623 5.77 -27.79 1.47
C ALA A 623 5.95 -27.29 2.91
N ALA A 624 6.12 -25.99 3.09
CA ALA A 624 6.30 -25.33 4.38
C ALA A 624 4.98 -24.92 5.07
N LEU A 625 3.82 -25.32 4.52
CA LEU A 625 2.48 -25.00 5.02
C LEU A 625 1.70 -26.27 5.36
N ASN A 626 0.80 -26.16 6.33
CA ASN A 626 -0.19 -27.19 6.64
C ASN A 626 -1.31 -27.18 5.57
N ASN A 627 -2.19 -28.17 5.55
CA ASN A 627 -3.34 -28.18 4.62
C ASN A 627 -4.45 -27.20 5.06
N GLU A 628 -4.47 -26.91 6.35
CA GLU A 628 -5.42 -26.04 7.06
C GLU A 628 -5.15 -24.54 6.79
N ASP A 629 -3.92 -24.18 6.42
CA ASP A 629 -3.58 -22.81 6.03
C ASP A 629 -4.23 -22.44 4.69
N PHE A 630 -4.80 -21.23 4.61
CA PHE A 630 -5.48 -20.77 3.39
C PHE A 630 -4.52 -20.16 2.38
N VAL A 631 -4.70 -20.48 1.10
CA VAL A 631 -3.90 -19.97 -0.02
C VAL A 631 -4.74 -19.01 -0.87
N PHE A 632 -4.25 -17.79 -1.04
CA PHE A 632 -4.77 -16.79 -1.96
C PHE A 632 -3.78 -16.60 -3.13
N PRO A 633 -4.03 -17.26 -4.28
CA PRO A 633 -3.12 -17.23 -5.44
C PRO A 633 -3.31 -15.97 -6.30
N GLN A 634 -2.34 -15.68 -7.17
CA GLN A 634 -2.48 -14.70 -8.24
C GLN A 634 -2.97 -15.35 -9.55
N TYR A 635 -2.18 -16.30 -10.07
CA TYR A 635 -2.41 -17.15 -11.27
C TYR A 635 -1.16 -17.98 -11.65
N ARG A 636 -0.01 -17.78 -11.00
CA ARG A 636 1.28 -18.47 -11.25
C ARG A 636 1.64 -19.46 -10.13
N GLU A 637 0.63 -19.87 -9.37
CA GLU A 637 0.73 -20.76 -8.21
C GLU A 637 0.05 -22.16 -8.39
N PRO A 638 -0.02 -22.79 -9.58
CA PRO A 638 -0.64 -24.12 -9.73
C PRO A 638 0.16 -25.23 -9.04
N GLY A 639 1.47 -25.07 -8.85
CA GLY A 639 2.28 -26.04 -8.10
C GLY A 639 1.87 -26.15 -6.62
N VAL A 640 1.31 -25.09 -6.03
CA VAL A 640 0.74 -25.13 -4.67
C VAL A 640 -0.48 -26.05 -4.60
N LEU A 641 -1.32 -26.06 -5.66
CA LEU A 641 -2.43 -27.01 -5.81
C LEU A 641 -1.92 -28.44 -6.04
N LEU A 642 -0.93 -28.61 -6.93
CA LEU A 642 -0.30 -29.91 -7.21
C LEU A 642 0.27 -30.53 -5.93
N TRP A 643 1.03 -29.75 -5.15
CA TRP A 643 1.61 -30.18 -3.89
C TRP A 643 0.57 -30.71 -2.89
N ARG A 644 -0.56 -29.98 -2.78
CA ARG A 644 -1.73 -30.33 -1.94
C ARG A 644 -2.61 -31.44 -2.52
N GLY A 645 -2.25 -32.04 -3.66
CA GLY A 645 -2.92 -33.21 -4.23
C GLY A 645 -4.09 -32.91 -5.17
N PHE A 646 -4.12 -31.73 -5.78
CA PHE A 646 -4.98 -31.46 -6.95
C PHE A 646 -4.40 -32.19 -8.17
N THR A 647 -5.22 -33.00 -8.84
CA THR A 647 -4.73 -33.96 -9.83
C THR A 647 -4.50 -33.33 -11.20
N LEU A 648 -3.57 -33.92 -11.98
CA LEU A 648 -3.36 -33.60 -13.40
C LEU A 648 -4.66 -33.70 -14.23
N GLN A 649 -5.61 -34.53 -13.78
CA GLN A 649 -6.92 -34.67 -14.41
C GLN A 649 -7.85 -33.48 -14.10
N GLU A 650 -7.86 -32.98 -12.86
CA GLU A 650 -8.60 -31.77 -12.46
C GLU A 650 -8.03 -30.51 -13.14
N PHE A 651 -6.70 -30.38 -13.23
CA PHE A 651 -6.03 -29.33 -14.04
C PHE A 651 -6.51 -29.36 -15.50
N ALA A 652 -6.52 -30.55 -16.12
CA ALA A 652 -6.99 -30.69 -17.49
C ALA A 652 -8.50 -30.37 -17.64
N HIS A 653 -9.35 -30.75 -16.68
CA HIS A 653 -10.78 -30.44 -16.72
C HIS A 653 -11.07 -28.94 -16.66
N GLN A 654 -10.35 -28.20 -15.80
CA GLN A 654 -10.46 -26.74 -15.71
C GLN A 654 -9.98 -26.07 -17.01
N CYS A 655 -8.80 -26.44 -17.52
CA CYS A 655 -8.25 -25.84 -18.74
C CYS A 655 -9.10 -26.09 -20.01
N PHE A 656 -9.83 -27.21 -20.06
CA PHE A 656 -10.77 -27.49 -21.15
C PHE A 656 -12.20 -26.94 -20.92
N GLY A 657 -12.49 -26.40 -19.73
CA GLY A 657 -13.80 -25.88 -19.35
C GLY A 657 -14.93 -26.89 -19.53
N ASN A 658 -14.71 -28.15 -19.11
CA ASN A 658 -15.64 -29.26 -19.35
C ASN A 658 -16.56 -29.51 -18.12
N LYS A 659 -17.54 -30.42 -18.22
CA LYS A 659 -18.51 -30.67 -17.13
C LYS A 659 -17.94 -31.17 -15.79
N TYR A 660 -16.66 -31.55 -15.73
CA TYR A 660 -15.97 -31.95 -14.51
C TYR A 660 -15.06 -30.82 -13.95
N ASP A 661 -15.04 -29.65 -14.57
CA ASP A 661 -14.52 -28.44 -13.94
C ASP A 661 -15.45 -28.01 -12.77
N ASN A 662 -14.88 -27.86 -11.58
CA ASN A 662 -15.58 -27.33 -10.42
C ASN A 662 -15.99 -25.86 -10.61
N GLY A 663 -15.29 -25.10 -11.47
CA GLY A 663 -15.66 -23.76 -11.94
C GLY A 663 -16.78 -23.74 -12.99
N LYS A 664 -17.32 -24.91 -13.37
CA LYS A 664 -18.41 -25.09 -14.35
C LYS A 664 -18.14 -24.40 -15.69
N GLY A 665 -16.88 -24.34 -16.13
CA GLY A 665 -16.44 -23.74 -17.40
C GLY A 665 -16.64 -22.23 -17.51
N ARG A 666 -16.98 -21.54 -16.40
CA ARG A 666 -17.27 -20.09 -16.39
C ARG A 666 -16.02 -19.22 -16.34
N GLN A 667 -14.91 -19.80 -15.89
CA GLN A 667 -13.65 -19.12 -15.65
C GLN A 667 -12.67 -19.39 -16.80
N MET A 668 -11.73 -18.47 -17.00
CA MET A 668 -10.63 -18.66 -17.96
C MET A 668 -9.77 -19.90 -17.55
N PRO A 669 -9.16 -20.63 -18.49
CA PRO A 669 -8.09 -21.57 -18.14
C PRO A 669 -7.06 -20.94 -17.20
N ILE A 670 -6.44 -21.76 -16.35
CA ILE A 670 -5.56 -21.38 -15.23
C ILE A 670 -6.20 -20.61 -14.07
N HIS A 671 -7.48 -20.21 -14.15
CA HIS A 671 -8.20 -19.68 -12.99
C HIS A 671 -8.68 -20.79 -12.04
N TYR A 672 -7.74 -21.56 -11.50
CA TYR A 672 -8.03 -22.67 -10.59
C TYR A 672 -8.59 -22.20 -9.24
N GLY A 673 -9.38 -23.05 -8.60
CA GLY A 673 -9.92 -22.85 -7.25
C GLY A 673 -10.34 -24.18 -6.64
N SER A 674 -10.06 -24.39 -5.35
CA SER A 674 -10.39 -25.67 -4.71
C SER A 674 -10.56 -25.57 -3.19
N ARG A 675 -11.82 -25.60 -2.74
CA ARG A 675 -12.19 -25.65 -1.31
C ARG A 675 -11.60 -26.87 -0.59
N LYS A 676 -11.45 -28.01 -1.27
CA LYS A 676 -10.82 -29.24 -0.72
C LYS A 676 -9.38 -29.01 -0.26
N HIS A 677 -8.67 -28.08 -0.91
CA HIS A 677 -7.24 -27.83 -0.70
C HIS A 677 -6.97 -26.45 -0.08
N ASN A 678 -8.00 -25.82 0.51
CA ASN A 678 -7.99 -24.45 1.06
C ASN A 678 -7.35 -23.41 0.12
N TYR A 679 -7.58 -23.56 -1.19
CA TYR A 679 -7.04 -22.73 -2.25
C TYR A 679 -8.15 -21.87 -2.84
N PHE A 680 -8.11 -20.56 -2.60
CA PHE A 680 -9.10 -19.62 -3.12
C PHE A 680 -9.08 -19.57 -4.65
N THR A 681 -10.24 -19.30 -5.25
CA THR A 681 -10.36 -19.22 -6.70
C THR A 681 -9.61 -18.00 -7.24
N VAL A 682 -8.70 -18.24 -8.18
CA VAL A 682 -7.98 -17.20 -8.94
C VAL A 682 -8.96 -16.23 -9.60
N ALA A 683 -8.62 -14.93 -9.57
CA ALA A 683 -9.29 -13.88 -10.31
C ALA A 683 -8.27 -13.08 -11.14
N SER A 684 -8.63 -12.68 -12.36
CA SER A 684 -7.77 -11.87 -13.23
C SER A 684 -7.50 -10.45 -12.69
N THR A 685 -8.26 -10.02 -11.68
CA THR A 685 -8.11 -8.71 -11.04
C THR A 685 -6.90 -8.70 -10.10
N VAL A 686 -5.75 -8.32 -10.66
CA VAL A 686 -4.44 -8.28 -9.97
C VAL A 686 -4.55 -7.65 -8.58
N ALA A 687 -3.95 -8.32 -7.60
CA ALA A 687 -3.83 -7.90 -6.20
C ALA A 687 -5.11 -7.86 -5.36
N THR A 688 -6.31 -8.00 -5.95
CA THR A 688 -7.57 -8.06 -5.18
C THR A 688 -7.61 -9.23 -4.18
N GLN A 689 -6.86 -10.30 -4.40
CA GLN A 689 -6.73 -11.42 -3.46
C GLN A 689 -5.99 -11.05 -2.15
N ILE A 690 -5.17 -9.99 -2.17
CA ILE A 690 -4.30 -9.61 -1.05
C ILE A 690 -5.13 -9.08 0.15
N PRO A 691 -6.05 -8.11 0.01
CA PRO A 691 -6.93 -7.70 1.11
C PRO A 691 -7.93 -8.79 1.52
N HIS A 692 -8.38 -9.65 0.60
CA HIS A 692 -9.22 -10.80 0.96
C HIS A 692 -8.49 -11.80 1.88
N ALA A 693 -7.18 -12.03 1.65
CA ALA A 693 -6.35 -12.85 2.52
C ALA A 693 -6.20 -12.26 3.93
N VAL A 694 -6.09 -10.93 4.05
CA VAL A 694 -6.06 -10.23 5.34
C VAL A 694 -7.39 -10.37 6.09
N GLY A 695 -8.52 -10.28 5.38
CA GLY A 695 -9.85 -10.55 5.95
C GLY A 695 -10.01 -11.99 6.44
N ALA A 696 -9.52 -12.97 5.67
CA ALA A 696 -9.50 -14.38 6.08
C ALA A 696 -8.62 -14.60 7.31
N ALA A 697 -7.41 -14.02 7.35
CA ALA A 697 -6.51 -14.11 8.50
C ALA A 697 -7.10 -13.46 9.77
N TYR A 698 -7.85 -12.36 9.61
CA TYR A 698 -8.60 -11.76 10.71
C TYR A 698 -9.69 -12.70 11.25
N SER A 699 -10.40 -13.43 10.37
CA SER A 699 -11.36 -14.48 10.80
C SER A 699 -10.67 -15.60 11.59
N LEU A 700 -9.54 -16.12 11.11
CA LEU A 700 -8.75 -17.15 11.81
C LEU A 700 -8.29 -16.66 13.21
N LYS A 701 -7.85 -15.40 13.33
CA LYS A 701 -7.50 -14.76 14.61
C LYS A 701 -8.71 -14.62 15.54
N MET A 702 -9.88 -14.23 15.02
CA MET A 702 -11.12 -14.12 15.81
C MET A 702 -11.61 -15.49 16.32
N GLU A 703 -11.50 -16.52 15.49
CA GLU A 703 -11.84 -17.92 15.82
C GLU A 703 -10.77 -18.62 16.68
N LYS A 704 -9.55 -18.08 16.73
CA LYS A 704 -8.36 -18.64 17.39
C LYS A 704 -7.89 -19.97 16.79
N GLN A 705 -7.92 -20.07 15.46
CA GLN A 705 -7.42 -21.23 14.73
C GLN A 705 -5.88 -21.26 14.73
N ASP A 706 -5.28 -22.45 14.82
CA ASP A 706 -3.83 -22.68 14.70
C ASP A 706 -3.40 -22.75 13.22
N SER A 707 -3.72 -21.69 12.48
CA SER A 707 -3.56 -21.62 11.01
C SER A 707 -3.36 -20.20 10.53
N CYS A 708 -2.63 -20.04 9.43
CA CYS A 708 -2.35 -18.77 8.80
C CYS A 708 -2.99 -18.68 7.40
N VAL A 709 -2.82 -17.53 6.77
CA VAL A 709 -3.14 -17.32 5.35
C VAL A 709 -1.87 -16.93 4.61
N ILE A 710 -1.60 -17.54 3.45
CA ILE A 710 -0.58 -17.04 2.51
C ILE A 710 -1.26 -16.38 1.31
N THR A 711 -0.73 -15.23 0.88
CA THR A 711 -1.19 -14.53 -0.32
C THR A 711 -0.02 -14.26 -1.26
N TYR A 712 -0.13 -14.78 -2.48
CA TYR A 712 0.90 -14.68 -3.51
C TYR A 712 0.59 -13.55 -4.49
N PHE A 713 1.62 -12.80 -4.89
CA PHE A 713 1.51 -11.72 -5.87
C PHE A 713 2.86 -11.45 -6.53
N GLY A 714 2.85 -10.99 -7.79
CA GLY A 714 4.06 -10.53 -8.47
C GLY A 714 4.53 -9.14 -8.04
N ASP A 715 5.77 -8.78 -8.37
CA ASP A 715 6.34 -7.43 -8.21
C ASP A 715 5.39 -6.30 -8.67
N GLY A 716 4.81 -6.39 -9.87
CA GLY A 716 3.81 -5.43 -10.36
C GLY A 716 2.55 -5.35 -9.50
N GLY A 717 2.12 -6.46 -8.91
CA GLY A 717 0.98 -6.50 -7.98
C GLY A 717 1.24 -5.69 -6.71
N SER A 718 2.50 -5.54 -6.29
CA SER A 718 2.88 -4.72 -5.12
C SER A 718 2.73 -3.20 -5.34
N SER A 719 2.43 -2.76 -6.57
CA SER A 719 2.23 -1.35 -6.94
C SER A 719 0.75 -0.97 -7.07
N THR A 720 -0.14 -1.80 -6.51
CA THR A 720 -1.59 -1.58 -6.47
C THR A 720 -2.02 -0.99 -5.12
N ALA A 721 -3.13 -0.24 -5.13
CA ALA A 721 -3.77 0.24 -3.91
C ALA A 721 -4.14 -0.91 -2.93
N ASP A 722 -4.49 -2.08 -3.46
CA ASP A 722 -4.88 -3.26 -2.66
C ASP A 722 -3.72 -3.82 -1.85
N PHE A 723 -2.49 -3.86 -2.40
CA PHE A 723 -1.31 -4.23 -1.63
C PHE A 723 -1.09 -3.26 -0.45
N HIS A 724 -1.17 -1.96 -0.70
CA HIS A 724 -1.01 -0.92 0.32
C HIS A 724 -2.05 -1.02 1.43
N ALA A 725 -3.33 -1.16 1.07
CA ALA A 725 -4.42 -1.30 2.02
C ALA A 725 -4.22 -2.58 2.86
N ALA A 726 -3.98 -3.72 2.21
CA ALA A 726 -3.84 -5.00 2.88
C ALA A 726 -2.66 -5.03 3.87
N ILE A 727 -1.46 -4.59 3.48
CA ILE A 727 -0.30 -4.62 4.38
C ILE A 727 -0.43 -3.65 5.56
N ASN A 728 -1.07 -2.49 5.37
CA ASN A 728 -1.34 -1.56 6.46
C ASN A 728 -2.41 -2.11 7.43
N PHE A 729 -3.48 -2.70 6.90
CA PHE A 729 -4.52 -3.33 7.71
C PHE A 729 -3.98 -4.52 8.50
N ALA A 730 -3.17 -5.39 7.86
CA ALA A 730 -2.61 -6.56 8.52
C ALA A 730 -1.65 -6.20 9.67
N ALA A 731 -0.88 -5.11 9.51
CA ALA A 731 -0.02 -4.58 10.57
C ALA A 731 -0.84 -3.95 11.72
N VAL A 732 -1.88 -3.18 11.41
CA VAL A 732 -2.74 -2.54 12.44
C VAL A 732 -3.57 -3.58 13.22
N LEU A 733 -4.13 -4.57 12.53
CA LEU A 733 -5.00 -5.62 13.10
C LEU A 733 -4.22 -6.82 13.66
N GLU A 734 -2.90 -6.88 13.40
CA GLU A 734 -1.98 -7.93 13.87
C GLU A 734 -2.49 -9.33 13.48
N VAL A 735 -2.55 -9.66 12.18
CA VAL A 735 -3.18 -10.91 11.69
C VAL A 735 -2.18 -11.94 11.16
N PRO A 736 -2.45 -13.25 11.29
CA PRO A 736 -1.54 -14.33 10.84
C PRO A 736 -1.56 -14.47 9.31
N VAL A 737 -0.88 -13.56 8.59
CA VAL A 737 -0.81 -13.54 7.12
C VAL A 737 0.62 -13.45 6.60
N ILE A 738 0.96 -14.31 5.64
CA ILE A 738 2.21 -14.30 4.88
C ILE A 738 1.95 -13.63 3.54
N PHE A 739 2.55 -12.45 3.32
CA PHE A 739 2.62 -11.80 2.02
C PHE A 739 3.80 -12.38 1.23
N PHE A 740 3.54 -13.17 0.18
CA PHE A 740 4.58 -13.78 -0.65
C PHE A 740 4.70 -13.05 -2.00
N CYS A 741 5.66 -12.14 -2.10
CA CYS A 741 5.99 -11.44 -3.32
C CYS A 741 6.93 -12.30 -4.19
N ARG A 742 6.44 -12.71 -5.36
CA ARG A 742 7.26 -13.26 -6.46
C ARG A 742 7.82 -12.09 -7.28
N ASN A 743 9.01 -11.63 -6.94
CA ASN A 743 9.70 -10.63 -7.77
C ASN A 743 10.41 -11.39 -8.90
N ASN A 744 9.77 -11.47 -10.07
CA ASN A 744 10.26 -12.22 -11.23
C ASN A 744 10.86 -11.32 -12.32
N GLY A 745 11.08 -10.04 -11.98
CA GLY A 745 11.71 -9.00 -12.79
C GLY A 745 10.78 -8.27 -13.75
N TRP A 746 9.58 -8.79 -14.03
CA TRP A 746 8.80 -8.39 -15.20
C TRP A 746 7.27 -8.48 -15.04
N ALA A 747 6.61 -7.31 -14.95
CA ALA A 747 5.17 -7.17 -14.99
C ALA A 747 4.67 -7.04 -16.46
N ILE A 748 4.31 -8.18 -17.07
CA ILE A 748 4.10 -8.30 -18.53
C ILE A 748 5.36 -7.86 -19.28
N SER A 749 5.38 -6.64 -19.82
CA SER A 749 6.51 -6.01 -20.52
C SER A 749 7.19 -4.90 -19.72
N THR A 750 6.67 -4.53 -18.55
CA THR A 750 7.24 -3.50 -17.69
C THR A 750 8.34 -4.12 -16.81
N PRO A 751 9.61 -3.68 -16.93
CA PRO A 751 10.69 -4.12 -16.05
C PRO A 751 10.58 -3.47 -14.66
N ILE A 752 11.16 -4.10 -13.63
CA ILE A 752 10.99 -3.63 -12.25
C ILE A 752 11.55 -2.24 -11.93
N ASN A 753 12.48 -1.69 -12.72
CA ASN A 753 12.94 -0.29 -12.61
C ASN A 753 11.92 0.74 -13.11
N GLU A 754 11.00 0.34 -14.00
CA GLU A 754 9.78 1.09 -14.34
C GLU A 754 8.62 0.78 -13.39
N GLN A 755 8.68 -0.34 -12.66
CA GLN A 755 7.66 -0.72 -11.68
C GLN A 755 7.81 0.02 -10.34
N PHE A 756 9.05 0.20 -9.85
CA PHE A 756 9.38 0.96 -8.65
C PHE A 756 10.87 1.37 -8.60
N ARG A 757 11.21 2.38 -7.78
CA ARG A 757 12.61 2.79 -7.52
C ARG A 757 13.13 2.39 -6.13
N SER A 758 12.35 1.62 -5.37
CA SER A 758 12.76 1.06 -4.08
C SER A 758 13.74 -0.10 -4.22
N ASP A 759 14.42 -0.47 -3.13
CA ASP A 759 15.17 -1.74 -3.07
C ASP A 759 14.22 -2.94 -2.98
N GLY A 760 13.56 -3.24 -4.09
CA GLY A 760 12.54 -4.28 -4.19
C GLY A 760 11.29 -3.98 -3.37
N VAL A 761 10.56 -5.05 -3.08
CA VAL A 761 9.34 -5.06 -2.25
C VAL A 761 9.67 -5.31 -0.77
N VAL A 762 10.77 -6.01 -0.43
CA VAL A 762 11.12 -6.33 0.97
C VAL A 762 11.19 -5.10 1.88
N VAL A 763 11.72 -3.96 1.38
CA VAL A 763 11.80 -2.71 2.16
C VAL A 763 10.44 -2.08 2.46
N ARG A 764 9.38 -2.48 1.75
CA ARG A 764 8.01 -2.00 1.99
C ARG A 764 7.47 -2.49 3.32
N GLY A 765 7.73 -3.75 3.72
CA GLY A 765 7.21 -4.27 4.98
C GLY A 765 7.70 -3.49 6.21
N LYS A 766 9.00 -3.15 6.28
CA LYS A 766 9.53 -2.25 7.34
C LYS A 766 8.80 -0.89 7.37
N ALA A 767 8.37 -0.36 6.22
CA ALA A 767 7.61 0.89 6.14
C ALA A 767 6.13 0.78 6.55
N TYR A 768 5.64 -0.43 6.85
CA TYR A 768 4.33 -0.69 7.48
C TYR A 768 4.43 -1.26 8.91
N GLY A 769 5.64 -1.65 9.35
CA GLY A 769 5.87 -2.32 10.64
C GLY A 769 5.80 -3.86 10.55
N VAL A 770 6.01 -4.42 9.36
CA VAL A 770 5.88 -5.86 9.06
C VAL A 770 7.26 -6.51 8.97
N PRO A 771 7.56 -7.55 9.78
CA PRO A 771 8.77 -8.38 9.61
C PRO A 771 8.94 -8.87 8.17
N SER A 772 10.13 -8.68 7.59
CA SER A 772 10.35 -8.88 6.15
C SER A 772 11.64 -9.62 5.86
N ILE A 773 11.64 -10.57 4.91
CA ILE A 773 12.84 -11.26 4.43
C ILE A 773 12.88 -11.27 2.89
N ARG A 774 14.09 -11.19 2.33
CA ARG A 774 14.35 -11.43 0.90
C ARG A 774 15.02 -12.79 0.76
N VAL A 775 14.56 -13.61 -0.16
CA VAL A 775 15.03 -14.99 -0.36
C VAL A 775 15.36 -15.25 -1.82
N ASP A 776 16.28 -16.18 -2.06
CA ASP A 776 16.53 -16.71 -3.40
C ASP A 776 15.32 -17.56 -3.81
N GLY A 777 14.51 -17.03 -4.74
CA GLY A 777 13.30 -17.65 -5.24
C GLY A 777 13.55 -18.88 -6.10
N ASN A 778 14.81 -19.17 -6.45
CA ASN A 778 15.18 -20.36 -7.18
C ASN A 778 15.79 -21.42 -6.24
N ASP A 779 15.83 -21.19 -4.92
CA ASP A 779 16.37 -22.09 -3.90
C ASP A 779 15.24 -22.69 -3.05
N ALA A 780 14.90 -23.95 -3.35
CA ALA A 780 13.85 -24.67 -2.64
C ALA A 780 14.12 -24.85 -1.13
N LEU A 781 15.38 -24.87 -0.67
CA LEU A 781 15.71 -24.96 0.75
C LEU A 781 15.57 -23.62 1.46
N ALA A 782 16.00 -22.53 0.81
CA ALA A 782 15.84 -21.18 1.35
C ALA A 782 14.36 -20.78 1.44
N ILE A 783 13.56 -21.07 0.41
CA ILE A 783 12.11 -20.83 0.40
C ILE A 783 11.42 -21.66 1.48
N TYR A 784 11.68 -22.97 1.56
CA TYR A 784 11.07 -23.84 2.57
C TYR A 784 11.38 -23.35 4.00
N THR A 785 12.64 -23.00 4.26
CA THR A 785 13.09 -22.48 5.55
C THR A 785 12.42 -21.15 5.90
N ALA A 786 12.41 -20.19 4.97
CA ALA A 786 11.84 -18.87 5.20
C ALA A 786 10.31 -18.91 5.36
N VAL A 787 9.59 -19.73 4.58
CA VAL A 787 8.13 -19.89 4.72
C VAL A 787 7.78 -20.62 6.02
N SER A 788 8.58 -21.63 6.42
CA SER A 788 8.38 -22.31 7.71
C SER A 788 8.57 -21.34 8.89
N GLY A 789 9.60 -20.50 8.83
CA GLY A 789 9.84 -19.42 9.80
C GLY A 789 8.71 -18.38 9.81
N ALA A 790 8.27 -17.92 8.64
CA ALA A 790 7.18 -16.97 8.50
C ALA A 790 5.83 -17.53 8.98
N ARG A 791 5.52 -18.80 8.70
CA ARG A 791 4.34 -19.51 9.22
C ARG A 791 4.34 -19.51 10.74
N LYS A 792 5.46 -19.94 11.34
CA LYS A 792 5.64 -20.01 12.78
C LYS A 792 5.45 -18.63 13.42
N MET A 793 6.18 -17.63 12.93
CA MET A 793 6.09 -16.23 13.37
C MET A 793 4.66 -15.69 13.25
N ALA A 794 3.99 -15.88 12.11
CA ALA A 794 2.65 -15.37 11.89
C ALA A 794 1.61 -15.95 12.86
N ILE A 795 1.74 -17.21 13.23
CA ILE A 795 0.83 -17.90 14.16
C ILE A 795 1.18 -17.59 15.61
N GLU A 796 2.44 -17.78 16.03
CA GLU A 796 2.87 -17.64 17.43
C GLU A 796 2.88 -16.18 17.91
N GLU A 797 3.27 -15.24 17.05
CA GLU A 797 3.35 -13.81 17.37
C GLU A 797 2.11 -13.03 16.91
N GLN A 798 1.17 -13.67 16.20
CA GLN A 798 -0.02 -13.03 15.60
C GLN A 798 0.35 -11.80 14.76
N THR A 799 1.35 -11.93 13.88
CA THR A 799 1.92 -10.82 13.12
C THR A 799 1.91 -11.11 11.61
N PRO A 800 1.68 -10.12 10.74
CA PRO A 800 1.93 -10.29 9.32
C PRO A 800 3.43 -10.52 9.04
N VAL A 801 3.76 -11.24 7.97
CA VAL A 801 5.15 -11.43 7.52
C VAL A 801 5.24 -11.21 6.02
N LEU A 802 6.31 -10.56 5.54
CA LEU A 802 6.57 -10.32 4.11
C LEU A 802 7.78 -11.13 3.64
N ILE A 803 7.61 -11.89 2.56
CA ILE A 803 8.69 -12.58 1.84
C ILE A 803 8.79 -11.98 0.44
N GLU A 804 9.98 -11.51 0.04
CA GLU A 804 10.31 -11.22 -1.35
C GLU A 804 11.22 -12.34 -1.89
N ALA A 805 10.66 -13.19 -2.76
CA ALA A 805 11.43 -14.18 -3.50
C ALA A 805 11.95 -13.55 -4.80
N LEU A 806 13.27 -13.42 -4.92
CA LEU A 806 13.92 -13.00 -6.18
C LEU A 806 14.05 -14.21 -7.11
N THR A 807 13.38 -14.16 -8.25
CA THR A 807 13.34 -15.22 -9.27
C THR A 807 13.32 -14.57 -10.66
N TYR A 808 13.23 -15.35 -11.74
CA TYR A 808 13.14 -14.78 -13.08
C TYR A 808 12.14 -15.51 -13.97
N ARG A 809 11.30 -14.73 -14.64
CA ARG A 809 10.26 -15.21 -15.55
C ARG A 809 10.85 -15.69 -16.89
N THR A 810 11.47 -16.87 -16.91
CA THR A 810 12.13 -17.40 -18.13
C THR A 810 11.17 -17.72 -19.28
N GLY A 811 9.89 -17.92 -18.97
CA GLY A 811 8.79 -18.00 -19.94
C GLY A 811 8.24 -16.63 -20.36
N HIS A 812 7.41 -16.63 -21.40
CA HIS A 812 6.54 -15.49 -21.72
C HIS A 812 5.57 -15.21 -20.55
N HIS A 813 4.97 -14.02 -20.51
CA HIS A 813 3.95 -13.67 -19.52
C HIS A 813 2.75 -14.63 -19.62
N SER A 814 2.31 -14.94 -20.84
CA SER A 814 1.27 -15.92 -21.16
C SER A 814 1.39 -16.36 -22.63
N THR A 815 0.49 -17.25 -23.06
CA THR A 815 0.29 -17.62 -24.48
C THR A 815 -0.19 -16.47 -25.39
N SER A 816 -0.53 -15.31 -24.81
CA SER A 816 -0.90 -14.08 -25.53
C SER A 816 0.25 -13.05 -25.59
N ASP A 817 1.43 -13.39 -25.07
CA ASP A 817 2.63 -12.54 -25.01
C ASP A 817 3.75 -13.09 -25.91
N ASP A 818 4.65 -12.20 -26.33
CA ASP A 818 5.92 -12.54 -26.95
C ASP A 818 7.01 -11.66 -26.34
N SER A 819 7.74 -12.23 -25.39
CA SER A 819 8.73 -11.50 -24.61
C SER A 819 10.03 -11.21 -25.35
N THR A 820 10.22 -11.67 -26.58
CA THR A 820 11.40 -11.30 -27.40
C THR A 820 11.33 -9.87 -27.93
N LYS A 821 10.15 -9.24 -27.83
CA LYS A 821 9.92 -7.83 -28.21
C LYS A 821 10.46 -6.80 -27.20
N TYR A 822 10.72 -7.20 -25.97
CA TYR A 822 11.09 -6.27 -24.87
C TYR A 822 12.13 -6.82 -23.87
N ARG A 823 12.67 -8.02 -24.09
CA ARG A 823 13.77 -8.61 -23.28
C ARG A 823 14.83 -9.19 -24.20
N SER A 824 16.08 -9.24 -23.74
CA SER A 824 17.14 -9.89 -24.51
C SER A 824 17.04 -11.41 -24.38
N ILE A 825 17.49 -12.14 -25.41
CA ILE A 825 17.53 -13.61 -25.37
C ILE A 825 18.65 -14.07 -24.42
N ASP A 826 19.79 -13.38 -24.40
CA ASP A 826 20.95 -13.74 -23.57
C ASP A 826 20.63 -13.68 -22.07
N GLU A 827 19.88 -12.66 -21.63
CA GLU A 827 19.29 -12.56 -20.28
C GLU A 827 18.41 -13.76 -19.96
N ILE A 828 17.48 -14.11 -20.85
CA ILE A 828 16.57 -15.25 -20.65
C ILE A 828 17.34 -16.58 -20.56
N GLU A 829 18.35 -16.79 -21.40
CA GLU A 829 19.15 -18.02 -21.40
C GLU A 829 20.09 -18.14 -20.20
N GLN A 830 20.62 -17.03 -19.67
CA GLN A 830 21.37 -17.04 -18.40
C GLN A 830 20.53 -17.64 -17.25
N TRP A 831 19.26 -17.20 -17.13
CA TRP A 831 18.35 -17.70 -16.09
C TRP A 831 17.80 -19.11 -16.38
N ARG A 832 17.69 -19.52 -17.65
CA ARG A 832 17.42 -20.92 -18.03
C ARG A 832 18.60 -21.85 -17.80
N GLY A 833 19.82 -21.31 -17.84
CA GLY A 833 21.10 -22.01 -17.70
C GLY A 833 21.34 -22.55 -16.29
N ASP A 834 22.24 -21.90 -15.55
CA ASP A 834 22.72 -22.36 -14.25
C ASP A 834 21.83 -21.95 -13.07
N GLN A 835 21.11 -20.83 -13.19
CA GLN A 835 20.24 -20.29 -12.12
C GLN A 835 18.85 -20.95 -12.08
N ASN A 836 18.60 -21.99 -12.90
CA ASN A 836 17.31 -22.70 -12.93
C ASN A 836 17.05 -23.49 -11.62
N PRO A 837 15.87 -23.34 -10.99
CA PRO A 837 15.57 -23.96 -9.69
C PRO A 837 15.56 -25.49 -9.72
N VAL A 838 14.99 -26.09 -10.77
CA VAL A 838 14.88 -27.54 -10.92
C VAL A 838 16.27 -28.15 -10.99
N LYS A 839 17.15 -27.62 -11.85
CA LYS A 839 18.55 -28.06 -11.98
C LYS A 839 19.34 -27.87 -10.68
N ARG A 840 19.21 -26.73 -10.00
CA ARG A 840 19.98 -26.45 -8.78
C ARG A 840 19.56 -27.38 -7.63
N PHE A 841 18.27 -27.67 -7.50
CA PHE A 841 17.78 -28.64 -6.51
C PHE A 841 18.11 -30.10 -6.90
N ARG A 842 18.11 -30.42 -8.21
CA ARG A 842 18.57 -31.72 -8.74
C ARG A 842 20.02 -32.03 -8.34
N LYS A 843 20.96 -31.10 -8.63
CA LYS A 843 22.38 -31.21 -8.25
C LYS A 843 22.54 -31.54 -6.75
N TRP A 844 21.72 -30.92 -5.89
CA TRP A 844 21.74 -31.17 -4.45
C TRP A 844 21.27 -32.58 -4.06
N ILE A 845 20.09 -33.04 -4.52
CA ILE A 845 19.59 -34.38 -4.16
C ILE A 845 20.43 -35.52 -4.76
N GLU A 846 21.06 -35.29 -5.92
CA GLU A 846 22.03 -36.22 -6.50
C GLU A 846 23.30 -36.30 -5.65
N SER A 847 23.82 -35.17 -5.15
CA SER A 847 24.97 -35.14 -4.22
C SER A 847 24.71 -35.87 -2.90
N LYS A 848 23.44 -36.06 -2.51
CA LYS A 848 23.01 -36.84 -1.35
C LYS A 848 22.78 -38.33 -1.65
N GLY A 849 22.87 -38.77 -2.91
CA GLY A 849 22.50 -40.12 -3.34
C GLY A 849 20.99 -40.39 -3.23
N TRP A 850 20.16 -39.36 -3.41
CA TRP A 850 18.71 -39.45 -3.28
C TRP A 850 17.97 -39.55 -4.62
N TRP A 851 18.64 -39.22 -5.72
CA TRP A 851 18.13 -39.26 -7.10
C TRP A 851 19.19 -39.80 -8.08
N SER A 852 18.80 -40.14 -9.31
CA SER A 852 19.68 -40.59 -10.39
C SER A 852 19.07 -40.35 -11.78
N ASP A 853 19.88 -40.47 -12.84
CA ASP A 853 19.42 -40.33 -14.23
C ASP A 853 18.34 -41.35 -14.64
N GLU A 854 18.33 -42.55 -14.05
CA GLU A 854 17.28 -43.54 -14.29
C GLU A 854 15.96 -43.12 -13.62
N ALA A 855 16.03 -42.60 -12.39
CA ALA A 855 14.87 -42.08 -11.66
C ALA A 855 14.27 -40.86 -12.38
N GLU A 856 15.12 -39.94 -12.82
CA GLU A 856 14.79 -38.79 -13.67
C GLU A 856 14.04 -39.25 -14.93
N SER A 857 14.67 -40.12 -15.72
CA SER A 857 14.13 -40.60 -17.00
C SER A 857 12.78 -41.29 -16.82
N GLN A 858 12.66 -42.14 -15.79
CA GLN A 858 11.43 -42.86 -15.48
C GLN A 858 10.32 -41.92 -15.02
N HIS A 859 10.63 -40.89 -14.23
CA HIS A 859 9.67 -39.88 -13.77
C HIS A 859 9.15 -39.03 -14.94
N HIS A 860 10.05 -38.51 -15.78
CA HIS A 860 9.73 -37.77 -17.00
C HIS A 860 8.83 -38.55 -17.97
N ILE A 861 9.10 -39.86 -18.16
CA ILE A 861 8.25 -40.75 -18.98
C ILE A 861 6.85 -40.91 -18.35
N ASN A 862 6.79 -41.10 -17.03
CA ASN A 862 5.53 -41.26 -16.31
C ASN A 862 4.65 -40.01 -16.35
N ILE A 863 5.22 -38.82 -16.08
CA ILE A 863 4.49 -37.54 -16.13
C ILE A 863 3.96 -37.28 -17.55
N ARG A 864 4.81 -37.38 -18.58
CA ARG A 864 4.39 -37.14 -19.98
C ARG A 864 3.24 -38.07 -20.39
N LYS A 865 3.27 -39.34 -19.96
CA LYS A 865 2.18 -40.29 -20.17
C LYS A 865 0.90 -39.89 -19.43
N GLN A 866 0.99 -39.53 -18.14
CA GLN A 866 -0.16 -39.13 -17.33
C GLN A 866 -0.83 -37.86 -17.86
N LEU A 867 -0.06 -36.81 -18.20
CA LEU A 867 -0.59 -35.58 -18.81
C LEU A 867 -1.25 -35.85 -20.17
N SER A 868 -0.62 -36.66 -21.02
CA SER A 868 -1.20 -37.04 -22.31
C SER A 868 -2.55 -37.75 -22.13
N GLN A 869 -2.66 -38.65 -21.14
CA GLN A 869 -3.90 -39.33 -20.80
C GLN A 869 -4.95 -38.36 -20.21
N ALA A 870 -4.55 -37.49 -19.29
CA ALA A 870 -5.43 -36.52 -18.64
C ALA A 870 -6.05 -35.52 -19.63
N ILE A 871 -5.24 -35.04 -20.59
CA ILE A 871 -5.69 -34.14 -21.66
C ILE A 871 -6.61 -34.88 -22.64
N GLN A 872 -6.23 -36.07 -23.11
CA GLN A 872 -7.08 -36.88 -24.00
C GLN A 872 -8.41 -37.29 -23.35
N ALA A 873 -8.44 -37.44 -22.01
CA ALA A 873 -9.67 -37.66 -21.27
C ALA A 873 -10.50 -36.37 -21.17
N ALA A 874 -9.89 -35.24 -20.76
CA ALA A 874 -10.58 -33.96 -20.60
C ALA A 874 -11.18 -33.41 -21.91
N GLU A 875 -10.50 -33.64 -23.04
CA GLU A 875 -10.93 -33.26 -24.39
C GLU A 875 -12.15 -34.04 -24.90
N ARG A 876 -12.37 -35.26 -24.38
CA ARG A 876 -13.52 -36.12 -24.74
C ARG A 876 -14.74 -35.93 -23.84
N VAL A 877 -14.66 -35.04 -22.85
CA VAL A 877 -15.73 -34.75 -21.91
C VAL A 877 -16.51 -33.53 -22.41
N GLU A 878 -17.82 -33.68 -22.52
CA GLU A 878 -18.77 -32.62 -22.89
C GLU A 878 -18.65 -31.36 -22.01
N LYS A 879 -19.12 -30.23 -22.53
CA LYS A 879 -19.15 -28.97 -21.79
C LYS A 879 -20.19 -29.01 -20.66
N PRO A 880 -20.09 -28.09 -19.68
CA PRO A 880 -21.16 -27.84 -18.71
C PRO A 880 -22.49 -27.55 -19.42
N ARG A 881 -23.61 -27.83 -18.74
CA ARG A 881 -24.95 -27.64 -19.32
C ARG A 881 -25.25 -26.14 -19.44
N ILE A 882 -26.09 -25.74 -20.39
CA ILE A 882 -26.43 -24.31 -20.57
C ILE A 882 -27.09 -23.70 -19.33
N ALA A 883 -27.82 -24.49 -18.52
CA ALA A 883 -28.36 -24.05 -17.23
C ALA A 883 -27.28 -23.62 -16.22
N ASP A 884 -26.09 -24.23 -16.29
CA ASP A 884 -24.98 -23.89 -15.41
C ASP A 884 -24.32 -22.54 -15.76
N MET A 885 -24.71 -21.88 -16.85
CA MET A 885 -24.40 -20.47 -17.10
C MET A 885 -25.14 -19.51 -16.15
N PHE A 886 -26.32 -19.90 -15.66
CA PHE A 886 -27.22 -19.04 -14.87
C PHE A 886 -27.16 -19.30 -13.36
N ASN A 887 -26.84 -20.54 -12.96
CA ASN A 887 -26.70 -20.95 -11.57
C ASN A 887 -25.55 -20.23 -10.85
N ASP A 888 -25.64 -20.13 -9.52
CA ASP A 888 -24.64 -19.54 -8.61
C ASP A 888 -24.27 -18.05 -8.84
N VAL A 889 -24.93 -17.34 -9.77
CA VAL A 889 -24.91 -15.86 -9.84
C VAL A 889 -25.50 -15.24 -8.57
N TYR A 890 -26.44 -15.96 -7.96
CA TYR A 890 -26.94 -15.79 -6.60
C TYR A 890 -27.12 -17.17 -5.97
N ASP A 891 -27.16 -17.24 -4.64
CA ASP A 891 -27.44 -18.47 -3.86
C ASP A 891 -28.79 -19.11 -4.24
N VAL A 892 -29.81 -18.28 -4.48
CA VAL A 892 -31.11 -18.70 -5.01
C VAL A 892 -31.35 -18.03 -6.35
N LEU A 893 -31.59 -18.83 -7.40
CA LEU A 893 -31.75 -18.37 -8.78
C LEU A 893 -32.95 -17.42 -8.94
N PRO A 894 -32.77 -16.13 -9.29
CA PRO A 894 -33.87 -15.18 -9.41
C PRO A 894 -34.76 -15.44 -10.63
N LYS A 895 -36.03 -15.00 -10.55
CA LYS A 895 -37.05 -15.22 -11.59
C LYS A 895 -36.63 -14.74 -12.98
N ASN A 896 -35.94 -13.60 -13.08
CA ASN A 896 -35.43 -13.09 -14.35
C ASN A 896 -34.32 -13.98 -14.95
N LEU A 897 -33.51 -14.68 -14.14
CA LEU A 897 -32.52 -15.63 -14.67
C LEU A 897 -33.19 -16.94 -15.10
N MET A 898 -34.20 -17.42 -14.37
CA MET A 898 -35.04 -18.55 -14.84
C MET A 898 -35.73 -18.26 -16.17
N GLU A 899 -36.24 -17.03 -16.36
CA GLU A 899 -36.85 -16.59 -17.62
C GLU A 899 -35.83 -16.49 -18.76
N GLN A 900 -34.59 -16.06 -18.48
CA GLN A 900 -33.50 -16.03 -19.46
C GLN A 900 -33.00 -17.43 -19.84
N GLU A 901 -32.86 -18.35 -18.88
CA GLU A 901 -32.48 -19.75 -19.16
C GLU A 901 -33.53 -20.42 -20.06
N ALA A 902 -34.82 -20.30 -19.70
CA ALA A 902 -35.92 -20.81 -20.50
C ALA A 902 -35.96 -20.19 -21.92
N PHE A 903 -35.63 -18.90 -22.06
CA PHE A 903 -35.53 -18.23 -23.35
C PHE A 903 -34.36 -18.76 -24.20
N ILE A 904 -33.16 -18.92 -23.64
CA ILE A 904 -32.01 -19.50 -24.37
C ILE A 904 -32.28 -20.96 -24.73
N ARG A 905 -32.75 -21.78 -23.78
CA ARG A 905 -33.14 -23.19 -24.00
C ARG A 905 -34.15 -23.31 -25.13
N LYS A 906 -35.16 -22.44 -25.19
CA LYS A 906 -36.15 -22.40 -26.29
C LYS A 906 -35.54 -21.92 -27.62
N THR A 907 -34.58 -21.01 -27.57
CA THR A 907 -33.90 -20.48 -28.76
C THR A 907 -33.02 -21.54 -29.40
N ILE A 908 -32.15 -22.21 -28.64
CA ILE A 908 -31.28 -23.28 -29.14
C ILE A 908 -32.11 -24.43 -29.73
N ASN A 909 -33.18 -24.87 -29.05
CA ASN A 909 -34.10 -25.90 -29.57
C ASN A 909 -34.78 -25.53 -30.90
N LYS A 910 -34.87 -24.24 -31.26
CA LYS A 910 -35.41 -23.76 -32.55
C LYS A 910 -34.32 -23.54 -33.61
N HIS A 911 -33.06 -23.53 -33.20
CA HIS A 911 -31.89 -23.10 -33.98
C HIS A 911 -30.71 -24.07 -33.80
N THR A 912 -30.97 -25.38 -33.68
CA THR A 912 -29.97 -26.37 -33.23
C THR A 912 -28.71 -26.44 -34.10
N GLN A 913 -28.79 -26.06 -35.37
CA GLN A 913 -27.66 -25.98 -36.30
C GLN A 913 -26.79 -24.71 -36.14
N ASP A 914 -27.28 -23.69 -35.42
CA ASP A 914 -26.61 -22.40 -35.20
C ASP A 914 -25.77 -22.41 -33.89
N TYR A 915 -25.75 -23.53 -33.16
CA TYR A 915 -25.10 -23.68 -31.84
C TYR A 915 -24.21 -24.95 -31.77
N PRO A 916 -23.18 -24.97 -30.91
CA PRO A 916 -22.29 -26.12 -30.75
C PRO A 916 -22.98 -27.32 -30.09
N LEU A 917 -22.70 -28.53 -30.60
CA LEU A 917 -23.37 -29.77 -30.19
C LEU A 917 -22.75 -30.45 -28.95
N ASP A 918 -21.59 -29.97 -28.47
CA ASP A 918 -20.90 -30.48 -27.27
C ASP A 918 -21.35 -29.77 -25.97
N VAL A 919 -22.35 -28.89 -26.05
CA VAL A 919 -22.96 -28.18 -24.91
C VAL A 919 -24.37 -28.76 -24.63
N PRO A 920 -24.57 -29.52 -23.55
CA PRO A 920 -25.88 -30.07 -23.21
C PRO A 920 -26.87 -28.99 -22.76
N LEU A 921 -28.17 -29.22 -23.01
CA LEU A 921 -29.27 -28.32 -22.63
C LEU A 921 -29.80 -28.61 -21.22
#